data_AF-A0A2E0UGX9-F1
#
_entry.id   AF-A0A2E0UGX9-F1
#
_cell.length_a   1.000
_cell.length_b   1.000
_cell.length_c   1.000
_cell.angle_alpha   90.00
_cell.angle_beta   90.00
_cell.angle_gamma   90.00
#
_symmetry.space_group_name_H-M   'P 1'
#
loop_
_entity.id
_entity.type
_entity.pdbx_description
1 polymer ?
#
loop_
_entity_poly.entity_id
_entity_poly.type
_entity_poly.pdbx_seq_one_letter_code
_entity_poly.pdbx_strand_id
1 'polypeptide(L)'
;MYKDHGACVFHSERTEDKLDDFSRAFRTWIAVSEERLELIDLSGFVFPSIQLESQRFSKPILLSGARIQGESSIIDCIFDHPADISNATFEGSLRIQNSNFKADLDISNSEFKAAVFFLKNTFVGDFLAREVKFHEHVAFNHNECIECADLTASVFEAIASFDRSTYHGNAEFCDCRFGDSTEFGECAFDGSADFQGAQFEEEVKFANSVFGNLASFWMTEFGSNASFFEARFEGNAIFWMSTFNGIADFRRAVFLRRTEFKGGTFTNEILLSESQVEFLKELDAAGVCLEGTVLYSAHLWGMKKLEGYSFKDSFLISLSLANKEIVDCDFTGAVFDSVITKGWMIDDATVANTKYIYTSFAVVEATDEQGIEQQTLKPLPESRIPATGEFGSEENSGFTLREYFKDSTNIQYSLEMPEPLRAAVSAYLGYFPMYATEVYASEVRVSLNNEGHRARLILHIGTEDDALYLRNGLAEFIGFMFLDQREGQVKDRCGTELLAARLLAACTAFDSDLTLLMEHADDETKAAYGTALEALKLVFAEPLESTPAEAEESHEVDSPGIGDELIAEGVEDASGTSAFNGTGKRRTIEIDQMLEIKFSLDDLEGELETVRQENSHLEVKVFGIKKEIAHVRDTTDDMSRLDENIIRMEKIIERVRSLSTARNGNAPSASNAKAVESLCARLERLLPA
;
A
#
# COMPACT_ATOMS: atom_id res chain seq x y z
N MET A 1 51.93 32.24 4.17
CA MET A 1 51.00 33.28 3.69
C MET A 1 51.76 34.60 3.52
N TYR A 2 51.76 35.18 2.32
CA TYR A 2 52.11 36.59 2.13
C TYR A 2 50.86 37.43 2.36
N LYS A 3 50.92 38.44 3.24
CA LYS A 3 49.74 39.19 3.71
C LYS A 3 49.06 40.06 2.65
N ASP A 4 49.75 40.37 1.55
CA ASP A 4 49.39 41.50 0.67
C ASP A 4 48.86 41.07 -0.72
N HIS A 5 48.75 39.78 -1.02
CA HIS A 5 48.48 39.28 -2.39
C HIS A 5 47.33 38.28 -2.54
N GLY A 6 46.58 37.96 -1.47
CA GLY A 6 45.38 37.10 -1.56
C GLY A 6 45.60 35.64 -1.99
N ALA A 7 46.85 35.25 -2.28
CA ALA A 7 47.22 33.90 -2.71
C ALA A 7 48.22 33.28 -1.71
N CYS A 8 47.90 32.09 -1.20
CA CYS A 8 48.85 31.31 -0.42
C CYS A 8 49.63 30.37 -1.35
N VAL A 9 50.87 30.72 -1.67
CA VAL A 9 51.74 29.90 -2.54
C VAL A 9 52.47 28.84 -1.71
N PHE A 10 52.26 27.57 -2.02
CA PHE A 10 53.04 26.46 -1.48
C PHE A 10 54.35 26.28 -2.25
N HIS A 11 55.45 26.08 -1.53
CA HIS A 11 56.77 25.80 -2.09
C HIS A 11 57.25 24.43 -1.57
N SER A 12 57.54 23.50 -2.49
CA SER A 12 58.34 22.29 -2.21
C SER A 12 59.70 22.40 -2.92
N GLU A 13 60.72 21.80 -2.31
CA GLU A 13 62.10 21.80 -2.81
C GLU A 13 62.28 20.95 -4.07
N ARG A 14 61.37 20.00 -4.35
CA ARG A 14 61.46 19.06 -5.48
C ARG A 14 60.19 19.10 -6.31
N THR A 15 60.34 19.32 -7.62
CA THR A 15 59.21 19.39 -8.55
C THR A 15 58.45 18.07 -8.69
N GLU A 16 59.11 16.94 -8.50
CA GLU A 16 58.55 15.59 -8.63
C GLU A 16 57.70 15.20 -7.40
N ASP A 17 58.15 15.58 -6.19
CA ASP A 17 57.52 15.22 -4.91
C ASP A 17 56.43 16.24 -4.46
N LYS A 18 56.08 17.23 -5.32
CA LYS A 18 55.28 18.42 -4.97
C LYS A 18 53.91 18.13 -4.37
N LEU A 19 53.19 17.15 -4.92
CA LEU A 19 51.85 16.76 -4.48
C LEU A 19 51.92 16.06 -3.11
N ASP A 20 52.82 15.08 -2.97
CA ASP A 20 53.05 14.36 -1.71
C ASP A 20 53.52 15.29 -0.57
N ASP A 21 54.43 16.22 -0.87
CA ASP A 21 54.86 17.24 0.08
C ASP A 21 53.72 18.18 0.48
N PHE A 22 52.88 18.60 -0.48
CA PHE A 22 51.69 19.39 -0.16
C PHE A 22 50.72 18.61 0.73
N SER A 23 50.36 17.38 0.34
CA SER A 23 49.43 16.53 1.10
C SER A 23 49.94 16.28 2.52
N ARG A 24 51.23 15.95 2.67
CA ARG A 24 51.87 15.75 3.99
C ARG A 24 51.86 17.02 4.84
N ALA A 25 52.21 18.17 4.25
CA ALA A 25 52.18 19.46 4.93
C ALA A 25 50.76 19.88 5.31
N PHE A 26 49.77 19.66 4.44
CA PHE A 26 48.37 19.99 4.66
C PHE A 26 47.74 19.13 5.77
N ARG A 27 47.94 17.80 5.73
CA ARG A 27 47.55 16.88 6.82
C ARG A 27 48.14 17.29 8.17
N THR A 28 49.43 17.68 8.18
CA THR A 28 50.13 18.15 9.39
C THR A 28 49.58 19.50 9.88
N TRP A 29 49.27 20.41 8.96
CA TRP A 29 48.72 21.72 9.27
C TRP A 29 47.29 21.62 9.84
N ILE A 30 46.44 20.75 9.30
CA ILE A 30 45.10 20.45 9.85
C ILE A 30 45.23 19.98 11.30
N ALA A 31 46.05 18.95 11.55
CA ALA A 31 46.23 18.39 12.90
C ALA A 31 46.69 19.43 13.94
N VAL A 32 47.54 20.39 13.55
CA VAL A 32 47.99 21.50 14.42
C VAL A 32 46.94 22.62 14.52
N SER A 33 46.07 22.77 13.53
CA SER A 33 45.03 23.81 13.50
C SER A 33 43.81 23.43 14.32
N GLU A 34 43.44 22.15 14.36
CA GLU A 34 42.40 21.59 15.24
C GLU A 34 42.61 21.91 16.73
N GLU A 35 43.87 21.93 17.19
CA GLU A 35 44.22 22.31 18.57
C GLU A 35 44.11 23.82 18.87
N ARG A 36 44.02 24.67 17.83
CA ARG A 36 44.32 26.12 17.93
C ARG A 36 43.24 27.04 17.38
N LEU A 37 42.43 26.57 16.45
CA LEU A 37 41.39 27.32 15.78
C LEU A 37 40.02 26.82 16.24
N GLU A 38 39.05 27.73 16.28
CA GLU A 38 37.63 27.39 16.47
C GLU A 38 36.95 27.05 15.14
N LEU A 39 37.59 27.39 14.01
CA LEU A 39 37.10 27.28 12.64
C LEU A 39 38.29 27.12 11.68
N ILE A 40 38.21 26.17 10.74
CA ILE A 40 39.19 26.01 9.64
C ILE A 40 38.59 26.63 8.37
N ASP A 41 38.77 27.94 8.20
CA ASP A 41 38.33 28.67 7.00
C ASP A 41 39.41 28.65 5.91
N LEU A 42 39.06 28.00 4.81
CA LEU A 42 39.84 27.84 3.57
C LEU A 42 38.99 28.20 2.33
N SER A 43 37.94 29.01 2.52
CA SER A 43 36.99 29.38 1.48
C SER A 43 37.69 30.13 0.33
N GLY A 44 37.37 29.77 -0.92
CA GLY A 44 37.96 30.36 -2.12
C GLY A 44 39.42 29.97 -2.43
N PHE A 45 40.03 29.05 -1.66
CA PHE A 45 41.41 28.62 -1.91
C PHE A 45 41.52 27.71 -3.14
N VAL A 46 42.68 27.77 -3.80
CA VAL A 46 43.04 26.83 -4.89
C VAL A 46 43.95 25.74 -4.34
N PHE A 47 43.51 24.48 -4.46
CA PHE A 47 44.22 23.30 -3.99
C PHE A 47 44.77 22.49 -5.18
N PRO A 48 46.02 22.01 -5.12
CA PRO A 48 46.52 21.07 -6.12
C PRO A 48 45.83 19.70 -5.99
N SER A 49 45.49 19.30 -4.77
CA SER A 49 44.70 18.12 -4.40
C SER A 49 44.28 18.23 -2.92
N ILE A 50 43.26 17.50 -2.51
CA ILE A 50 42.90 17.30 -1.09
C ILE A 50 43.06 15.81 -0.78
N GLN A 51 43.92 15.47 0.19
CA GLN A 51 44.28 14.09 0.47
C GLN A 51 44.23 13.88 1.99
N LEU A 52 43.09 13.40 2.48
CA LEU A 52 42.75 13.24 3.90
C LEU A 52 42.50 11.75 4.19
N GLU A 53 43.07 11.26 5.29
CA GLU A 53 43.08 9.83 5.60
C GLU A 53 43.14 9.64 7.13
N SER A 54 42.20 8.88 7.69
CA SER A 54 42.12 8.58 9.14
C SER A 54 42.13 9.83 10.03
N GLN A 55 41.56 10.96 9.57
CA GLN A 55 41.55 12.23 10.29
C GLN A 55 40.21 12.51 10.97
N ARG A 56 40.26 13.10 12.17
CA ARG A 56 39.07 13.57 12.89
C ARG A 56 39.06 15.10 12.94
N PHE A 57 37.99 15.70 12.42
CA PHE A 57 37.72 17.13 12.45
C PHE A 57 36.78 17.43 13.61
N SER A 58 37.32 18.07 14.64
CA SER A 58 36.61 18.55 15.84
C SER A 58 36.28 20.05 15.77
N LYS A 59 36.49 20.65 14.60
CA LYS A 59 36.13 22.03 14.22
C LYS A 59 35.40 22.02 12.88
N PRO A 60 34.53 23.01 12.60
CA PRO A 60 33.97 23.17 11.28
C PRO A 60 35.08 23.49 10.27
N ILE A 61 34.94 22.96 9.06
CA ILE A 61 35.85 23.21 7.95
C ILE A 61 35.08 23.86 6.80
N LEU A 62 35.53 25.03 6.36
CA LEU A 62 34.94 25.76 5.24
C LEU A 62 35.90 25.73 4.05
N LEU A 63 35.44 25.16 2.96
CA LEU A 63 36.06 25.04 1.65
C LEU A 63 35.14 25.65 0.58
N SER A 64 34.17 26.49 0.96
CA SER A 64 33.22 27.05 0.01
C SER A 64 33.90 27.91 -1.04
N GLY A 65 33.51 27.73 -2.31
CA GLY A 65 34.17 28.38 -3.45
C GLY A 65 35.59 27.89 -3.74
N ALA A 66 36.08 26.83 -3.06
CA ALA A 66 37.42 26.30 -3.31
C ALA A 66 37.53 25.67 -4.70
N ARG A 67 38.75 25.66 -5.25
CA ARG A 67 39.06 25.08 -6.57
C ARG A 67 40.12 24.01 -6.44
N ILE A 68 39.74 22.76 -6.66
CA ILE A 68 40.57 21.58 -6.46
C ILE A 68 41.02 21.07 -7.84
N GLN A 69 42.31 21.16 -8.13
CA GLN A 69 42.85 20.96 -9.49
C GLN A 69 43.16 19.50 -9.85
N GLY A 70 43.27 18.62 -8.86
CA GLY A 70 43.75 17.25 -9.05
C GLY A 70 43.02 16.25 -8.15
N GLU A 71 43.30 14.98 -8.38
CA GLU A 71 42.66 13.84 -7.71
C GLU A 71 42.71 14.00 -6.19
N SER A 72 41.57 13.78 -5.54
CA SER A 72 41.34 14.08 -4.14
C SER A 72 40.63 12.94 -3.43
N SER A 73 41.04 12.67 -2.20
CA SER A 73 40.48 11.61 -1.38
C SER A 73 40.24 12.04 0.06
N ILE A 74 39.14 11.55 0.64
CA ILE A 74 38.77 11.67 2.05
C ILE A 74 38.40 10.25 2.50
N ILE A 75 39.30 9.61 3.24
CA ILE A 75 39.20 8.17 3.56
C ILE A 75 39.28 7.97 5.08
N ASP A 76 38.39 7.16 5.65
CA ASP A 76 38.35 6.86 7.09
C ASP A 76 38.28 8.11 7.99
N CYS A 77 37.73 9.22 7.48
CA CYS A 77 37.65 10.49 8.19
C CYS A 77 36.37 10.60 9.03
N ILE A 78 36.44 11.37 10.12
CA ILE A 78 35.30 11.67 11.00
C ILE A 78 35.16 13.19 11.11
N PHE A 79 33.97 13.72 10.84
CA PHE A 79 33.65 15.14 11.00
C PHE A 79 32.63 15.28 12.13
N ASP A 80 33.04 15.82 13.28
CA ASP A 80 32.13 16.08 14.42
C ASP A 80 31.35 17.40 14.27
N HIS A 81 31.73 18.23 13.29
CA HIS A 81 31.20 19.56 13.02
C HIS A 81 31.07 19.77 11.50
N PRO A 82 30.24 20.74 11.05
CA PRO A 82 29.89 20.88 9.63
C PRO A 82 31.10 21.04 8.71
N ALA A 83 31.00 20.43 7.53
CA ALA A 83 31.95 20.53 6.44
C ALA A 83 31.27 21.20 5.24
N ASP A 84 31.61 22.47 4.99
CA ASP A 84 31.10 23.24 3.86
C ASP A 84 32.10 23.16 2.71
N ILE A 85 31.70 22.56 1.60
CA ILE A 85 32.40 22.48 0.32
C ILE A 85 31.47 23.03 -0.79
N SER A 86 30.50 23.89 -0.44
CA SER A 86 29.54 24.46 -1.38
C SER A 86 30.23 25.39 -2.40
N ASN A 87 29.61 25.58 -3.57
CA ASN A 87 30.12 26.47 -4.63
C ASN A 87 31.53 26.09 -5.14
N ALA A 88 32.02 24.88 -4.85
CA ALA A 88 33.38 24.46 -5.18
C ALA A 88 33.51 23.96 -6.63
N THR A 89 34.75 23.91 -7.14
CA THR A 89 35.03 23.29 -8.45
C THR A 89 36.11 22.24 -8.32
N PHE A 90 35.80 21.02 -8.73
CA PHE A 90 36.74 19.89 -8.79
C PHE A 90 37.08 19.59 -10.25
N GLU A 91 38.32 19.86 -10.65
CA GLU A 91 38.86 19.53 -11.99
C GLU A 91 39.39 18.08 -12.04
N GLY A 92 39.73 17.50 -10.88
CA GLY A 92 40.14 16.09 -10.71
C GLY A 92 39.11 15.29 -9.90
N SER A 93 39.22 13.95 -9.94
CA SER A 93 38.26 13.06 -9.28
C SER A 93 38.21 13.24 -7.76
N LEU A 94 37.04 13.03 -7.17
CA LEU A 94 36.85 13.04 -5.71
C LEU A 94 36.41 11.65 -5.22
N ARG A 95 37.11 11.11 -4.22
CA ARG A 95 36.71 9.89 -3.52
C ARG A 95 36.51 10.14 -2.03
N ILE A 96 35.28 10.05 -1.55
CA ILE A 96 34.94 10.06 -0.13
C ILE A 96 34.53 8.63 0.26
N GLN A 97 35.31 7.98 1.12
CA GLN A 97 35.11 6.57 1.46
C GLN A 97 35.21 6.29 2.96
N ASN A 98 34.31 5.45 3.47
CA ASN A 98 34.34 4.96 4.86
C ASN A 98 34.42 6.10 5.90
N SER A 99 33.86 7.26 5.56
CA SER A 99 33.91 8.46 6.39
C SER A 99 32.57 8.70 7.07
N ASN A 100 32.62 9.32 8.25
CA ASN A 100 31.46 9.58 9.10
C ASN A 100 31.29 11.10 9.31
N PHE A 101 30.20 11.65 8.79
CA PHE A 101 29.83 13.06 8.92
C PHE A 101 28.75 13.18 10.00
N LYS A 102 29.14 13.53 11.23
CA LYS A 102 28.19 13.64 12.37
C LYS A 102 27.38 14.93 12.37
N ALA A 103 27.79 15.88 11.56
CA ALA A 103 27.15 17.14 11.28
C ALA A 103 27.27 17.37 9.76
N ASP A 104 26.54 18.37 9.29
CA ASP A 104 26.16 18.49 7.88
C ASP A 104 27.37 18.54 6.93
N LEU A 105 27.24 17.86 5.79
CA LEU A 105 28.14 18.02 4.64
C LEU A 105 27.38 18.79 3.57
N ASP A 106 27.84 20.00 3.26
CA ASP A 106 27.31 20.80 2.16
C ASP A 106 28.26 20.79 0.97
N ILE A 107 27.81 20.25 -0.17
CA ILE A 107 28.50 20.33 -1.46
C ILE A 107 27.68 21.11 -2.49
N SER A 108 26.58 21.78 -2.08
CA SER A 108 25.61 22.43 -2.96
C SER A 108 26.25 23.49 -3.88
N ASN A 109 25.68 23.72 -5.06
CA ASN A 109 26.17 24.65 -6.09
C ASN A 109 27.57 24.33 -6.64
N SER A 110 28.11 23.12 -6.40
CA SER A 110 29.45 22.73 -6.85
C SER A 110 29.47 22.10 -8.24
N GLU A 111 30.63 22.14 -8.89
CA GLU A 111 30.87 21.59 -10.23
C GLU A 111 32.00 20.54 -10.18
N PHE A 112 31.68 19.29 -10.52
CA PHE A 112 32.59 18.15 -10.57
C PHE A 112 32.82 17.73 -12.03
N LYS A 113 34.01 18.02 -12.56
CA LYS A 113 34.39 17.78 -13.96
C LYS A 113 34.99 16.41 -14.22
N ALA A 114 35.16 15.62 -13.17
CA ALA A 114 35.75 14.30 -13.18
C ALA A 114 34.98 13.40 -12.20
N ALA A 115 35.12 12.09 -12.35
CA ALA A 115 34.32 11.10 -11.63
C ALA A 115 34.34 11.26 -10.10
N VAL A 116 33.19 11.04 -9.47
CA VAL A 116 32.96 11.23 -8.03
C VAL A 116 32.48 9.94 -7.38
N PHE A 117 33.06 9.60 -6.24
CA PHE A 117 32.81 8.34 -5.54
C PHE A 117 32.57 8.60 -4.06
N PHE A 118 31.31 8.55 -3.62
CA PHE A 118 30.90 8.49 -2.22
C PHE A 118 30.58 7.03 -1.89
N LEU A 119 31.46 6.34 -1.18
CA LEU A 119 31.36 4.89 -0.97
C LEU A 119 31.43 4.53 0.52
N LYS A 120 30.39 3.87 1.05
CA LYS A 120 30.36 3.37 2.43
C LYS A 120 30.49 4.46 3.50
N ASN A 121 29.94 5.65 3.26
CA ASN A 121 29.95 6.74 4.23
C ASN A 121 28.69 6.72 5.10
N THR A 122 28.78 7.28 6.31
CA THR A 122 27.62 7.52 7.18
C THR A 122 27.44 9.04 7.36
N PHE A 123 26.26 9.54 7.03
CA PHE A 123 25.85 10.93 7.23
C PHE A 123 24.85 10.96 8.39
N VAL A 124 25.30 11.36 9.57
CA VAL A 124 24.45 11.56 10.76
C VAL A 124 23.90 12.98 10.83
N GLY A 125 24.59 13.96 10.23
CA GLY A 125 23.99 15.26 9.88
C GLY A 125 23.47 15.24 8.44
N ASP A 126 22.88 16.35 8.00
CA ASP A 126 22.30 16.45 6.66
C ASP A 126 23.38 16.33 5.57
N PHE A 127 23.08 15.59 4.50
CA PHE A 127 23.85 15.59 3.27
C PHE A 127 23.20 16.54 2.25
N LEU A 128 23.80 17.71 2.06
CA LEU A 128 23.27 18.78 1.22
C LEU A 128 24.07 18.86 -0.08
N ALA A 129 23.42 18.51 -1.19
CA ALA A 129 23.99 18.49 -2.53
C ALA A 129 23.01 19.12 -3.54
N ARG A 130 22.48 20.30 -3.21
CA ARG A 130 21.52 21.03 -4.08
C ARG A 130 22.24 21.67 -5.26
N GLU A 131 21.62 21.69 -6.44
CA GLU A 131 22.13 22.35 -7.65
C GLU A 131 23.57 21.95 -8.04
N VAL A 132 23.98 20.70 -7.75
CA VAL A 132 25.33 20.20 -8.06
C VAL A 132 25.41 19.69 -9.50
N LYS A 133 26.55 19.88 -10.15
CA LYS A 133 26.80 19.40 -11.51
C LYS A 133 27.90 18.36 -11.54
N PHE A 134 27.57 17.18 -12.04
CA PHE A 134 28.49 16.08 -12.26
C PHE A 134 28.60 15.81 -13.75
N HIS A 135 29.78 16.07 -14.34
CA HIS A 135 30.04 15.89 -15.78
C HIS A 135 30.46 14.47 -16.17
N GLU A 136 30.87 13.68 -15.19
CA GLU A 136 31.47 12.35 -15.35
C GLU A 136 30.88 11.40 -14.31
N HIS A 137 31.11 10.09 -14.48
CA HIS A 137 30.53 9.01 -13.68
C HIS A 137 30.47 9.28 -12.16
N VAL A 138 29.32 9.04 -11.55
CA VAL A 138 29.07 9.21 -10.11
C VAL A 138 28.65 7.89 -9.46
N ALA A 139 29.22 7.58 -8.30
CA ALA A 139 28.80 6.47 -7.46
C ALA A 139 28.62 6.91 -5.99
N PHE A 140 27.38 6.93 -5.54
CA PHE A 140 26.89 7.12 -4.18
C PHE A 140 26.51 5.77 -3.55
N ASN A 141 27.36 4.74 -3.65
CA ASN A 141 26.98 3.38 -3.30
C ASN A 141 27.29 3.03 -1.84
N HIS A 142 26.42 2.21 -1.22
CA HIS A 142 26.54 1.74 0.16
C HIS A 142 26.59 2.85 1.23
N ASN A 143 26.05 4.04 0.96
CA ASN A 143 26.02 5.11 1.98
C ASN A 143 24.82 4.96 2.91
N GLU A 144 24.95 5.49 4.12
CA GLU A 144 23.90 5.51 5.14
C GLU A 144 23.61 6.96 5.53
N CYS A 145 22.42 7.46 5.21
CA CYS A 145 21.96 8.80 5.57
C CYS A 145 20.94 8.68 6.71
N ILE A 146 21.32 9.14 7.90
CA ILE A 146 20.48 9.10 9.11
C ILE A 146 19.47 10.26 9.10
N GLU A 147 19.95 11.47 8.80
CA GLU A 147 19.13 12.67 8.58
C GLU A 147 18.93 12.89 7.06
N CYS A 148 18.55 14.09 6.62
CA CYS A 148 18.11 14.33 5.24
C CYS A 148 19.28 14.22 4.24
N ALA A 149 19.00 13.61 3.08
CA ALA A 149 19.86 13.64 1.90
C ALA A 149 19.16 14.41 0.79
N ASP A 150 19.55 15.67 0.58
CA ASP A 150 18.93 16.58 -0.38
C ASP A 150 19.85 16.86 -1.56
N LEU A 151 19.52 16.29 -2.72
CA LEU A 151 20.22 16.43 -3.98
C LEU A 151 19.48 17.35 -4.96
N THR A 152 18.43 18.06 -4.53
CA THR A 152 17.47 18.80 -5.36
C THR A 152 18.12 19.66 -6.45
N ALA A 153 17.55 19.60 -7.66
CA ALA A 153 17.98 20.29 -8.87
C ALA A 153 19.43 19.98 -9.33
N SER A 154 20.01 18.87 -8.89
CA SER A 154 21.31 18.41 -9.38
C SER A 154 21.26 17.82 -10.79
N VAL A 155 22.38 17.91 -11.50
CA VAL A 155 22.55 17.42 -12.87
C VAL A 155 23.68 16.40 -12.94
N PHE A 156 23.36 15.22 -13.45
CA PHE A 156 24.27 14.11 -13.71
C PHE A 156 24.34 13.92 -15.23
N GLU A 157 25.42 14.34 -15.87
CA GLU A 157 25.57 14.27 -17.34
C GLU A 157 26.04 12.89 -17.84
N ALA A 158 26.41 12.00 -16.92
CA ALA A 158 26.88 10.64 -17.16
C ALA A 158 26.30 9.69 -16.09
N ILE A 159 26.60 8.40 -16.22
CA ILE A 159 26.11 7.31 -15.35
C ILE A 159 26.17 7.69 -13.86
N ALA A 160 25.04 7.51 -13.16
CA ALA A 160 24.89 7.77 -11.73
C ALA A 160 24.38 6.51 -11.00
N SER A 161 25.15 6.00 -10.05
CA SER A 161 24.76 4.87 -9.19
C SER A 161 24.59 5.32 -7.74
N PHE A 162 23.57 4.83 -7.07
CA PHE A 162 23.25 5.03 -5.66
C PHE A 162 23.16 3.70 -4.90
N ASP A 163 23.40 2.58 -5.59
CA ASP A 163 23.11 1.21 -5.17
C ASP A 163 23.46 0.88 -3.71
N ARG A 164 22.58 0.10 -3.08
CA ARG A 164 22.72 -0.42 -1.71
C ARG A 164 22.88 0.66 -0.64
N SER A 165 22.41 1.87 -0.91
CA SER A 165 22.38 2.95 0.09
C SER A 165 21.09 2.91 0.90
N THR A 166 21.18 3.36 2.15
CA THR A 166 20.07 3.43 3.10
C THR A 166 19.82 4.88 3.49
N TYR A 167 18.57 5.32 3.37
CA TYR A 167 18.08 6.65 3.70
C TYR A 167 17.05 6.51 4.82
N HIS A 168 17.50 6.68 6.07
CA HIS A 168 16.63 6.70 7.25
C HIS A 168 15.87 8.02 7.35
N GLY A 169 16.52 9.12 7.01
CA GLY A 169 15.91 10.42 6.76
C GLY A 169 15.30 10.51 5.36
N ASN A 170 14.71 11.67 5.04
CA ASN A 170 14.19 11.91 3.69
C ASN A 170 15.31 11.90 2.64
N ALA A 171 14.98 11.44 1.43
CA ALA A 171 15.86 11.46 0.27
C ALA A 171 15.19 12.30 -0.84
N GLU A 172 15.71 13.51 -1.05
CA GLU A 172 15.12 14.51 -1.95
C GLU A 172 15.94 14.58 -3.25
N PHE A 173 15.34 14.09 -4.35
CA PHE A 173 15.87 14.13 -5.71
C PHE A 173 14.99 15.01 -6.62
N CYS A 174 14.27 15.97 -6.03
CA CYS A 174 13.35 16.86 -6.71
C CYS A 174 14.04 17.63 -7.83
N ASP A 175 13.39 17.77 -8.99
CA ASP A 175 13.88 18.47 -10.19
C ASP A 175 15.30 18.04 -10.68
N CYS A 176 15.80 16.88 -10.26
CA CYS A 176 17.10 16.35 -10.70
C CYS A 176 17.07 15.91 -12.17
N ARG A 177 18.19 16.07 -12.89
CA ARG A 177 18.34 15.60 -14.27
C ARG A 177 19.47 14.59 -14.39
N PHE A 178 19.13 13.39 -14.83
CA PHE A 178 20.04 12.29 -15.13
C PHE A 178 20.08 12.07 -16.65
N GLY A 179 21.20 12.46 -17.28
CA GLY A 179 21.41 12.40 -18.73
C GLY A 179 21.89 11.05 -19.29
N ASP A 180 22.08 10.06 -18.42
CA ASP A 180 22.53 8.71 -18.75
C ASP A 180 21.95 7.72 -17.70
N SER A 181 22.27 6.44 -17.87
CA SER A 181 21.79 5.30 -17.10
C SER A 181 21.95 5.51 -15.59
N THR A 182 20.89 5.27 -14.83
CA THR A 182 20.83 5.55 -13.38
C THR A 182 20.40 4.34 -12.56
N GLU A 183 21.11 4.06 -11.47
CA GLU A 183 20.89 2.85 -10.67
C GLU A 183 20.64 3.20 -9.18
N PHE A 184 19.51 2.76 -8.65
CA PHE A 184 19.07 2.79 -7.25
C PHE A 184 18.79 1.35 -6.77
N GLY A 185 19.59 0.39 -7.23
CA GLY A 185 19.39 -1.03 -6.97
C GLY A 185 19.67 -1.39 -5.52
N GLU A 186 18.82 -2.25 -4.93
CA GLU A 186 18.95 -2.70 -3.54
C GLU A 186 18.98 -1.55 -2.49
N CYS A 187 18.49 -0.35 -2.83
CA CYS A 187 18.40 0.78 -1.90
C CYS A 187 17.25 0.61 -0.89
N ALA A 188 17.41 1.17 0.31
CA ALA A 188 16.36 1.24 1.33
C ALA A 188 16.05 2.70 1.66
N PHE A 189 14.81 3.12 1.41
CA PHE A 189 14.28 4.44 1.74
C PHE A 189 13.28 4.29 2.90
N ASP A 190 13.77 4.32 4.13
CA ASP A 190 12.93 4.22 5.33
C ASP A 190 12.26 5.58 5.65
N GLY A 191 12.93 6.67 5.27
CA GLY A 191 12.32 8.01 5.15
C GLY A 191 11.54 8.19 3.85
N SER A 192 11.03 9.40 3.59
CA SER A 192 10.31 9.68 2.34
C SER A 192 11.30 9.83 1.17
N ALA A 193 11.01 9.23 0.02
CA ALA A 193 11.80 9.38 -1.19
C ALA A 193 11.03 10.23 -2.20
N ASP A 194 11.55 11.40 -2.56
CA ASP A 194 10.88 12.33 -3.47
C ASP A 194 11.70 12.56 -4.75
N PHE A 195 11.14 12.13 -5.87
CA PHE A 195 11.67 12.31 -7.23
C PHE A 195 10.77 13.27 -8.04
N GLN A 196 9.99 14.13 -7.37
CA GLN A 196 9.09 15.08 -8.02
C GLN A 196 9.82 15.91 -9.08
N GLY A 197 9.32 15.92 -10.32
CA GLY A 197 9.92 16.67 -11.43
C GLY A 197 11.25 16.13 -11.97
N ALA A 198 11.77 15.04 -11.41
CA ALA A 198 13.04 14.46 -11.86
C ALA A 198 12.95 13.93 -13.30
N GLN A 199 14.06 13.98 -14.02
CA GLN A 199 14.17 13.59 -15.43
C GLN A 199 15.27 12.53 -15.58
N PHE A 200 14.90 11.34 -16.04
CA PHE A 200 15.80 10.25 -16.39
C PHE A 200 15.81 10.12 -17.92
N GLU A 201 16.84 10.62 -18.60
CA GLU A 201 16.89 10.61 -20.07
C GLU A 201 17.11 9.20 -20.64
N GLU A 202 17.83 8.35 -19.91
CA GLU A 202 18.13 6.95 -20.26
C GLU A 202 17.56 5.96 -19.21
N GLU A 203 18.01 4.70 -19.21
CA GLU A 203 17.46 3.64 -18.36
C GLU A 203 17.63 3.93 -16.86
N VAL A 204 16.56 3.77 -16.06
CA VAL A 204 16.62 3.85 -14.59
C VAL A 204 16.18 2.55 -13.91
N LYS A 205 16.89 2.15 -12.85
CA LYS A 205 16.65 0.90 -12.11
C LYS A 205 16.50 1.13 -10.60
N PHE A 206 15.30 0.88 -10.09
CA PHE A 206 14.96 0.74 -8.67
C PHE A 206 14.80 -0.75 -8.30
N ALA A 207 15.57 -1.63 -8.95
CA ALA A 207 15.39 -3.07 -8.79
C ALA A 207 15.75 -3.52 -7.36
N ASN A 208 14.91 -4.35 -6.73
CA ASN A 208 15.05 -4.80 -5.34
C ASN A 208 15.12 -3.67 -4.29
N SER A 209 14.69 -2.43 -4.60
CA SER A 209 14.67 -1.35 -3.61
C SER A 209 13.44 -1.41 -2.71
N VAL A 210 13.58 -0.96 -1.46
CA VAL A 210 12.48 -0.83 -0.49
C VAL A 210 12.16 0.64 -0.24
N PHE A 211 10.89 1.00 -0.33
CA PHE A 211 10.35 2.30 0.04
C PHE A 211 9.45 2.13 1.27
N GLY A 212 10.03 2.28 2.46
CA GLY A 212 9.37 2.13 3.75
C GLY A 212 8.29 3.20 4.02
N ASN A 213 8.43 4.37 3.39
CA ASN A 213 7.52 5.51 3.53
C ASN A 213 7.02 6.01 2.15
N LEU A 214 6.53 7.25 2.08
CA LEU A 214 6.07 7.89 0.84
C LEU A 214 7.16 7.85 -0.25
N ALA A 215 6.84 7.25 -1.39
CA ALA A 215 7.60 7.34 -2.62
C ALA A 215 6.87 8.24 -3.63
N SER A 216 7.42 9.41 -3.91
CA SER A 216 6.86 10.40 -4.83
C SER A 216 7.63 10.40 -6.16
N PHE A 217 6.91 10.21 -7.26
CA PHE A 217 7.35 10.34 -8.64
C PHE A 217 6.43 11.34 -9.39
N TRP A 218 5.97 12.38 -8.70
CA TRP A 218 5.02 13.35 -9.26
C TRP A 218 5.69 14.21 -10.34
N MET A 219 5.16 14.20 -11.57
CA MET A 219 5.74 14.86 -12.76
C MET A 219 7.14 14.35 -13.14
N THR A 220 7.55 13.16 -12.67
CA THR A 220 8.82 12.53 -13.09
C THR A 220 8.73 12.10 -14.56
N GLU A 221 9.78 12.37 -15.33
CA GLU A 221 9.93 11.91 -16.71
C GLU A 221 10.95 10.76 -16.81
N PHE A 222 10.50 9.62 -17.33
CA PHE A 222 11.30 8.46 -17.67
C PHE A 222 11.44 8.39 -19.19
N GLY A 223 12.53 8.93 -19.73
CA GLY A 223 12.88 9.04 -21.15
C GLY A 223 13.14 7.68 -21.84
N SER A 224 13.53 6.67 -21.07
CA SER A 224 13.78 5.30 -21.52
C SER A 224 13.09 4.30 -20.59
N ASN A 225 13.56 3.06 -20.53
CA ASN A 225 13.00 2.03 -19.65
C ASN A 225 13.17 2.41 -18.17
N ALA A 226 12.11 2.20 -17.38
CA ALA A 226 12.12 2.37 -15.93
C ALA A 226 11.78 1.03 -15.27
N SER A 227 12.74 0.46 -14.52
CA SER A 227 12.57 -0.82 -13.84
C SER A 227 12.42 -0.64 -12.33
N PHE A 228 11.31 -1.15 -11.81
CA PHE A 228 10.96 -1.34 -10.41
C PHE A 228 10.85 -2.85 -10.10
N PHE A 229 11.64 -3.67 -10.79
CA PHE A 229 11.62 -5.13 -10.66
C PHE A 229 11.92 -5.56 -9.23
N GLU A 230 11.02 -6.33 -8.61
CA GLU A 230 11.10 -6.72 -7.19
C GLU A 230 11.18 -5.54 -6.19
N ALA A 231 10.78 -4.32 -6.60
CA ALA A 231 10.70 -3.17 -5.70
C ALA A 231 9.52 -3.31 -4.72
N ARG A 232 9.71 -2.90 -3.46
CA ARG A 232 8.72 -3.01 -2.39
C ARG A 232 8.35 -1.64 -1.84
N PHE A 233 7.10 -1.23 -2.06
CA PHE A 233 6.51 -0.01 -1.54
C PHE A 233 5.66 -0.35 -0.31
N GLU A 234 6.20 -0.04 0.87
CA GLU A 234 5.51 -0.19 2.16
C GLU A 234 4.71 1.05 2.54
N GLY A 235 5.12 2.23 2.05
CA GLY A 235 4.33 3.45 2.05
C GLY A 235 3.57 3.67 0.75
N ASN A 236 2.93 4.84 0.63
CA ASN A 236 2.19 5.21 -0.59
C ASN A 236 3.16 5.47 -1.75
N ALA A 237 2.76 5.09 -2.97
CA ALA A 237 3.54 5.30 -4.20
C ALA A 237 2.76 6.21 -5.18
N ILE A 238 3.28 7.41 -5.45
CA ILE A 238 2.57 8.46 -6.20
C ILE A 238 3.29 8.73 -7.53
N PHE A 239 2.70 8.24 -8.63
CA PHE A 239 3.14 8.45 -10.01
C PHE A 239 2.21 9.43 -10.75
N TRP A 240 1.76 10.48 -10.05
CA TRP A 240 0.87 11.48 -10.64
C TRP A 240 1.59 12.26 -11.74
N MET A 241 0.95 12.51 -12.88
CA MET A 241 1.50 13.28 -14.00
C MET A 241 2.88 12.82 -14.52
N SER A 242 3.35 11.63 -14.14
CA SER A 242 4.63 11.08 -14.61
C SER A 242 4.55 10.64 -16.07
N THR A 243 5.66 10.62 -16.78
CA THR A 243 5.71 10.22 -18.20
C THR A 243 6.67 9.06 -18.40
N PHE A 244 6.20 7.95 -18.97
CA PHE A 244 6.99 6.76 -19.30
C PHE A 244 7.13 6.61 -20.81
N ASN A 245 8.30 7.02 -21.32
CA ASN A 245 8.68 6.96 -22.73
C ASN A 245 9.28 5.59 -23.15
N GLY A 246 9.75 4.79 -22.19
CA GLY A 246 10.13 3.38 -22.37
C GLY A 246 9.18 2.40 -21.67
N ILE A 247 9.62 1.15 -21.51
CA ILE A 247 8.89 0.11 -20.77
C ILE A 247 8.89 0.46 -19.27
N ALA A 248 7.72 0.36 -18.62
CA ALA A 248 7.58 0.50 -17.18
C ALA A 248 7.48 -0.89 -16.52
N ASP A 249 8.58 -1.36 -15.95
CA ASP A 249 8.73 -2.73 -15.46
C ASP A 249 8.57 -2.83 -13.93
N PHE A 250 7.35 -3.12 -13.48
CA PHE A 250 6.97 -3.39 -12.09
C PHE A 250 6.80 -4.89 -11.81
N ARG A 251 7.43 -5.79 -12.58
CA ARG A 251 7.27 -7.24 -12.36
C ARG A 251 7.77 -7.61 -10.96
N ARG A 252 6.99 -8.45 -10.26
CA ARG A 252 7.23 -8.90 -8.88
C ARG A 252 7.31 -7.76 -7.85
N ALA A 253 6.93 -6.54 -8.21
CA ALA A 253 6.84 -5.43 -7.26
C ALA A 253 5.74 -5.67 -6.22
N VAL A 254 5.88 -5.12 -5.02
CA VAL A 254 4.93 -5.27 -3.92
C VAL A 254 4.50 -3.89 -3.45
N PHE A 255 3.21 -3.60 -3.50
CA PHE A 255 2.62 -2.34 -3.03
C PHE A 255 1.64 -2.62 -1.89
N LEU A 256 2.08 -2.37 -0.66
CA LEU A 256 1.33 -2.60 0.58
C LEU A 256 0.39 -1.43 0.94
N ARG A 257 0.40 -0.35 0.16
CA ARG A 257 -0.42 0.85 0.37
C ARG A 257 -0.88 1.42 -0.98
N ARG A 258 -1.40 2.64 -0.95
CA ARG A 258 -2.04 3.28 -2.10
C ARG A 258 -1.02 3.62 -3.19
N THR A 259 -1.29 3.14 -4.39
CA THR A 259 -0.48 3.34 -5.60
C THR A 259 -1.31 4.06 -6.65
N GLU A 260 -0.85 5.21 -7.13
CA GLU A 260 -1.64 6.10 -7.98
C GLU A 260 -0.91 6.60 -9.22
N PHE A 261 -1.54 6.49 -10.38
CA PHE A 261 -0.97 6.90 -11.68
C PHE A 261 -1.71 8.07 -12.34
N LYS A 262 -2.39 8.89 -11.51
CA LYS A 262 -3.29 9.98 -11.93
C LYS A 262 -2.68 10.91 -12.98
N GLY A 263 -3.22 10.86 -14.20
CA GLY A 263 -2.78 11.70 -15.31
C GLY A 263 -1.35 11.45 -15.76
N GLY A 264 -0.74 10.34 -15.32
CA GLY A 264 0.50 9.84 -15.89
C GLY A 264 0.28 9.36 -17.33
N THR A 265 1.34 9.29 -18.11
CA THR A 265 1.28 8.84 -19.50
C THR A 265 2.26 7.70 -19.75
N PHE A 266 1.82 6.71 -20.52
CA PHE A 266 2.59 5.53 -20.87
C PHE A 266 2.58 5.36 -22.38
N THR A 267 3.76 5.31 -22.97
CA THR A 267 3.94 5.18 -24.43
C THR A 267 4.16 3.73 -24.89
N ASN A 268 4.58 2.87 -23.96
CA ASN A 268 4.92 1.47 -24.16
C ASN A 268 4.29 0.60 -23.05
N GLU A 269 4.56 -0.70 -23.08
CA GLU A 269 4.02 -1.70 -22.14
C GLU A 269 4.34 -1.38 -20.66
N ILE A 270 3.36 -1.66 -19.80
CA ILE A 270 3.51 -1.70 -18.35
C ILE A 270 3.51 -3.17 -17.92
N LEU A 271 4.60 -3.63 -17.33
CA LEU A 271 4.76 -5.01 -16.90
C LEU A 271 4.53 -5.08 -15.39
N LEU A 272 3.38 -5.57 -14.95
CA LEU A 272 3.01 -5.77 -13.55
C LEU A 272 2.98 -7.26 -13.18
N SER A 273 3.57 -8.13 -14.01
CA SER A 273 3.47 -9.58 -13.86
C SER A 273 4.03 -10.05 -12.51
N GLU A 274 3.36 -11.01 -11.86
CA GLU A 274 3.67 -11.50 -10.50
C GLU A 274 3.69 -10.42 -9.39
N SER A 275 3.27 -9.17 -9.66
CA SER A 275 3.23 -8.12 -8.62
C SER A 275 2.08 -8.31 -7.63
N GLN A 276 2.19 -7.71 -6.45
CA GLN A 276 1.13 -7.66 -5.44
C GLN A 276 0.72 -6.20 -5.25
N VAL A 277 -0.56 -5.89 -5.45
CA VAL A 277 -1.07 -4.50 -5.33
C VAL A 277 -2.30 -4.48 -4.43
N GLU A 278 -2.17 -3.81 -3.27
CA GLU A 278 -3.27 -3.70 -2.30
C GLU A 278 -4.29 -2.62 -2.69
N PHE A 279 -3.84 -1.51 -3.30
CA PHE A 279 -4.71 -0.42 -3.75
C PHE A 279 -4.15 0.27 -5.00
N LEU A 280 -4.68 -0.08 -6.18
CA LEU A 280 -4.34 0.56 -7.47
C LEU A 280 -5.39 1.59 -7.88
N LYS A 281 -4.96 2.78 -8.32
CA LYS A 281 -5.85 3.87 -8.77
C LYS A 281 -5.33 4.61 -10.02
N GLU A 282 -6.25 4.91 -10.94
CA GLU A 282 -6.08 5.78 -12.11
C GLU A 282 -4.94 5.38 -13.08
N LEU A 283 -4.75 4.07 -13.34
CA LEU A 283 -3.77 3.52 -14.31
C LEU A 283 -4.32 3.45 -15.75
N ASP A 284 -4.56 4.60 -16.38
CA ASP A 284 -5.07 4.68 -17.76
C ASP A 284 -3.95 4.46 -18.80
N ALA A 285 -3.80 3.22 -19.30
CA ALA A 285 -2.76 2.84 -20.24
C ALA A 285 -3.20 1.70 -21.17
N ALA A 286 -2.65 1.65 -22.40
CA ALA A 286 -2.88 0.54 -23.32
C ALA A 286 -1.80 -0.54 -23.17
N GLY A 287 -2.16 -1.82 -23.32
CA GLY A 287 -1.18 -2.92 -23.30
C GLY A 287 -0.58 -3.21 -21.91
N VAL A 288 -1.39 -3.09 -20.85
CA VAL A 288 -0.96 -3.40 -19.48
C VAL A 288 -0.93 -4.93 -19.26
N CYS A 289 0.22 -5.44 -18.81
CA CYS A 289 0.45 -6.87 -18.56
C CYS A 289 0.38 -7.18 -17.06
N LEU A 290 -0.74 -7.73 -16.61
CA LEU A 290 -1.04 -8.15 -15.24
C LEU A 290 -0.95 -9.68 -15.05
N GLU A 291 -0.08 -10.35 -15.80
CA GLU A 291 0.01 -11.81 -15.77
C GLU A 291 0.54 -12.34 -14.42
N GLY A 292 -0.24 -13.17 -13.73
CA GLY A 292 0.08 -13.66 -12.38
C GLY A 292 -0.03 -12.60 -11.26
N THR A 293 -0.45 -11.36 -11.57
CA THR A 293 -0.59 -10.28 -10.59
C THR A 293 -1.68 -10.59 -9.55
N VAL A 294 -1.45 -10.25 -8.29
CA VAL A 294 -2.49 -10.27 -7.24
C VAL A 294 -3.01 -8.86 -7.02
N LEU A 295 -4.28 -8.64 -7.37
CA LEU A 295 -5.00 -7.38 -7.19
C LEU A 295 -6.05 -7.54 -6.09
N TYR A 296 -5.73 -7.06 -4.89
CA TYR A 296 -6.71 -6.92 -3.81
C TYR A 296 -7.48 -5.61 -3.96
N SER A 297 -8.80 -5.63 -3.80
CA SER A 297 -9.70 -4.47 -3.64
C SER A 297 -9.46 -3.30 -4.61
N ALA A 298 -8.89 -3.57 -5.80
CA ALA A 298 -8.38 -2.50 -6.64
C ALA A 298 -9.53 -1.68 -7.24
N HIS A 299 -9.40 -0.35 -7.09
CA HIS A 299 -10.42 0.60 -7.49
C HIS A 299 -9.96 1.33 -8.75
N LEU A 300 -10.22 0.69 -9.89
CA LEU A 300 -9.96 1.19 -11.25
C LEU A 300 -10.89 2.38 -11.62
N TRP A 301 -11.00 3.39 -10.75
CA TRP A 301 -11.81 4.59 -10.96
C TRP A 301 -11.22 5.47 -12.07
N GLY A 302 -12.07 6.27 -12.73
CA GLY A 302 -11.71 7.07 -13.90
C GLY A 302 -11.60 6.28 -15.21
N MET A 303 -11.15 5.03 -15.14
CA MET A 303 -10.93 4.14 -16.28
C MET A 303 -12.25 3.54 -16.79
N LYS A 304 -12.83 4.18 -17.82
CA LYS A 304 -14.09 3.72 -18.45
C LYS A 304 -13.92 2.58 -19.44
N LYS A 305 -12.70 2.40 -19.97
CA LYS A 305 -12.36 1.34 -20.92
C LYS A 305 -11.05 0.69 -20.49
N LEU A 306 -10.98 -0.64 -20.55
CA LEU A 306 -9.76 -1.45 -20.49
C LEU A 306 -9.56 -2.02 -21.89
N GLU A 307 -8.43 -1.73 -22.52
CA GLU A 307 -8.13 -2.15 -23.90
C GLU A 307 -6.77 -2.85 -23.99
N GLY A 308 -6.77 -4.11 -24.43
CA GLY A 308 -5.54 -4.91 -24.59
C GLY A 308 -4.87 -5.33 -23.28
N TYR A 309 -5.60 -5.42 -22.16
CA TYR A 309 -5.03 -5.83 -20.87
C TYR A 309 -4.88 -7.35 -20.80
N SER A 310 -3.70 -7.84 -20.44
CA SER A 310 -3.46 -9.27 -20.18
C SER A 310 -3.58 -9.54 -18.68
N PHE A 311 -4.57 -10.34 -18.27
CA PHE A 311 -4.85 -10.74 -16.90
C PHE A 311 -4.55 -12.25 -16.68
N LYS A 312 -3.74 -12.90 -17.53
CA LYS A 312 -3.57 -14.36 -17.46
C LYS A 312 -3.05 -14.81 -16.10
N ASP A 313 -3.60 -15.88 -15.57
CA ASP A 313 -3.23 -16.47 -14.27
C ASP A 313 -3.22 -15.48 -13.07
N SER A 314 -3.81 -14.29 -13.21
CA SER A 314 -3.89 -13.25 -12.17
C SER A 314 -4.94 -13.56 -11.11
N PHE A 315 -4.84 -12.93 -9.93
CA PHE A 315 -5.81 -13.05 -8.85
C PHE A 315 -6.54 -11.72 -8.67
N LEU A 316 -7.80 -11.67 -9.13
CA LEU A 316 -8.69 -10.53 -9.02
C LEU A 316 -9.57 -10.74 -7.79
N ILE A 317 -9.26 -10.08 -6.68
CA ILE A 317 -9.87 -10.32 -5.36
C ILE A 317 -10.59 -9.05 -4.91
N SER A 318 -11.92 -9.07 -4.82
CA SER A 318 -12.77 -7.90 -4.54
C SER A 318 -12.58 -6.70 -5.49
N LEU A 319 -12.05 -6.93 -6.69
CA LEU A 319 -11.87 -5.94 -7.75
C LEU A 319 -13.22 -5.38 -8.25
N SER A 320 -13.30 -4.08 -8.54
CA SER A 320 -14.46 -3.50 -9.25
C SER A 320 -14.17 -3.21 -10.73
N LEU A 321 -14.82 -3.97 -11.60
CA LEU A 321 -14.92 -3.79 -13.05
C LEU A 321 -16.25 -3.16 -13.48
N ALA A 322 -17.00 -2.58 -12.53
CA ALA A 322 -18.32 -2.00 -12.81
C ALA A 322 -18.27 -0.86 -13.84
N ASN A 323 -19.24 -0.88 -14.75
CA ASN A 323 -19.50 0.10 -15.80
C ASN A 323 -18.31 0.37 -16.73
N LYS A 324 -17.49 -0.67 -16.98
CA LYS A 324 -16.31 -0.60 -17.88
C LYS A 324 -16.54 -1.28 -19.22
N GLU A 325 -16.06 -0.65 -20.28
CA GLU A 325 -15.79 -1.32 -21.56
C GLU A 325 -14.54 -2.20 -21.40
N ILE A 326 -14.61 -3.47 -21.81
CA ILE A 326 -13.52 -4.45 -21.76
C ILE A 326 -13.31 -4.93 -23.20
N VAL A 327 -12.17 -4.57 -23.78
CA VAL A 327 -11.90 -4.71 -25.22
C VAL A 327 -10.55 -5.39 -25.45
N ASP A 328 -10.54 -6.48 -26.23
CA ASP A 328 -9.33 -7.25 -26.56
C ASP A 328 -8.47 -7.70 -25.36
N CYS A 329 -9.07 -7.91 -24.19
CA CYS A 329 -8.36 -8.36 -22.98
C CYS A 329 -8.23 -9.91 -22.93
N ASP A 330 -7.31 -10.46 -22.13
CA ASP A 330 -7.19 -11.92 -21.93
C ASP A 330 -7.21 -12.28 -20.44
N PHE A 331 -8.26 -12.96 -19.98
CA PHE A 331 -8.40 -13.43 -18.60
C PHE A 331 -8.06 -14.92 -18.42
N THR A 332 -7.35 -15.55 -19.37
CA THR A 332 -7.05 -16.99 -19.34
C THR A 332 -6.33 -17.40 -18.05
N GLY A 333 -6.99 -18.22 -17.22
CA GLY A 333 -6.46 -18.68 -15.94
C GLY A 333 -6.60 -17.71 -14.77
N ALA A 334 -7.17 -16.51 -14.99
CA ALA A 334 -7.42 -15.56 -13.93
C ALA A 334 -8.40 -16.11 -12.88
N VAL A 335 -8.16 -15.82 -11.60
CA VAL A 335 -9.08 -16.07 -10.49
C VAL A 335 -9.96 -14.84 -10.27
N PHE A 336 -11.27 -15.02 -10.34
CA PHE A 336 -12.27 -14.01 -9.99
C PHE A 336 -12.89 -14.37 -8.63
N ASP A 337 -12.38 -13.80 -7.55
CA ASP A 337 -13.01 -13.88 -6.23
C ASP A 337 -13.67 -12.53 -5.89
N SER A 338 -14.98 -12.55 -5.62
CA SER A 338 -15.73 -11.37 -5.15
C SER A 338 -15.72 -10.13 -6.09
N VAL A 339 -15.39 -10.33 -7.37
CA VAL A 339 -15.27 -9.28 -8.42
C VAL A 339 -16.63 -8.70 -8.81
N ILE A 340 -16.74 -7.38 -8.87
CA ILE A 340 -17.96 -6.66 -9.26
C ILE A 340 -17.92 -6.33 -10.76
N THR A 341 -18.86 -6.87 -11.54
CA THR A 341 -18.93 -6.72 -13.01
C THR A 341 -20.19 -5.98 -13.51
N LYS A 342 -20.85 -5.23 -12.62
CA LYS A 342 -22.12 -4.54 -12.92
C LYS A 342 -22.00 -3.60 -14.11
N GLY A 343 -22.84 -3.75 -15.12
CA GLY A 343 -22.90 -2.84 -16.28
C GLY A 343 -21.64 -2.80 -17.15
N TRP A 344 -20.69 -3.71 -16.95
CA TRP A 344 -19.52 -3.83 -17.81
C TRP A 344 -19.92 -4.31 -19.23
N MET A 345 -19.10 -4.02 -20.23
CA MET A 345 -19.35 -4.30 -21.64
C MET A 345 -18.15 -5.02 -22.24
N ILE A 346 -18.24 -6.34 -22.36
CA ILE A 346 -17.20 -7.21 -22.90
C ILE A 346 -17.39 -7.42 -24.42
N ASP A 347 -16.31 -7.32 -25.18
CA ASP A 347 -16.32 -7.55 -26.63
C ASP A 347 -16.07 -9.02 -27.01
N ASP A 348 -16.33 -9.36 -28.29
CA ASP A 348 -16.13 -10.73 -28.78
C ASP A 348 -14.64 -11.12 -28.85
N ALA A 349 -13.71 -10.16 -28.96
CA ALA A 349 -12.27 -10.45 -28.92
C ALA A 349 -11.82 -10.88 -27.52
N THR A 350 -12.23 -10.17 -26.47
CA THR A 350 -11.93 -10.57 -25.07
C THR A 350 -12.45 -11.98 -24.76
N VAL A 351 -13.64 -12.32 -25.26
CA VAL A 351 -14.24 -13.66 -25.10
C VAL A 351 -13.49 -14.73 -25.90
N ALA A 352 -12.88 -14.38 -27.04
CA ALA A 352 -12.09 -15.30 -27.86
C ALA A 352 -10.66 -15.51 -27.33
N ASN A 353 -10.07 -14.47 -26.75
CA ASN A 353 -8.75 -14.50 -26.12
C ASN A 353 -8.79 -15.31 -24.81
N THR A 354 -9.78 -15.03 -23.96
CA THR A 354 -10.00 -15.74 -22.69
C THR A 354 -10.43 -17.19 -22.97
N LYS A 355 -9.70 -18.18 -22.44
CA LYS A 355 -10.06 -19.61 -22.60
C LYS A 355 -10.87 -20.18 -21.45
N TYR A 356 -10.53 -19.78 -20.23
CA TYR A 356 -11.17 -20.19 -18.98
C TYR A 356 -10.75 -19.23 -17.86
N ILE A 357 -11.53 -19.19 -16.78
CA ILE A 357 -11.19 -18.52 -15.52
C ILE A 357 -11.34 -19.52 -14.35
N TYR A 358 -10.96 -19.11 -13.16
CA TYR A 358 -11.32 -19.75 -11.89
C TYR A 358 -12.15 -18.79 -11.04
N THR A 359 -12.96 -19.31 -10.11
CA THR A 359 -13.73 -18.48 -9.17
C THR A 359 -13.36 -18.69 -7.71
N SER A 360 -12.23 -19.36 -7.44
CA SER A 360 -11.72 -19.54 -6.09
C SER A 360 -10.24 -19.94 -6.08
N PHE A 361 -9.60 -19.76 -4.93
CA PHE A 361 -8.18 -20.04 -4.71
C PHE A 361 -7.94 -20.58 -3.30
N ALA A 362 -6.78 -21.21 -3.11
CA ALA A 362 -6.24 -21.56 -1.81
C ALA A 362 -5.00 -20.71 -1.50
N VAL A 363 -4.81 -20.36 -0.23
CA VAL A 363 -3.55 -19.81 0.28
C VAL A 363 -2.66 -20.99 0.66
N VAL A 364 -1.45 -21.03 0.12
CA VAL A 364 -0.44 -22.04 0.43
C VAL A 364 0.74 -21.33 1.10
N GLU A 365 1.00 -21.68 2.35
CA GLU A 365 2.18 -21.23 3.06
C GLU A 365 3.40 -22.00 2.54
N ALA A 366 4.41 -21.28 2.07
CA ALA A 366 5.67 -21.83 1.63
C ALA A 366 6.82 -21.04 2.26
N THR A 367 7.76 -21.74 2.90
CA THR A 367 9.01 -21.13 3.34
C THR A 367 9.97 -21.13 2.15
N ASP A 368 10.54 -19.97 1.82
CA ASP A 368 11.56 -19.88 0.77
C ASP A 368 12.93 -20.42 1.23
N GLU A 369 13.92 -20.44 0.32
CA GLU A 369 15.28 -20.91 0.62
C GLU A 369 16.02 -20.05 1.67
N GLN A 370 15.46 -18.88 2.03
CA GLN A 370 16.03 -17.91 2.97
C GLN A 370 15.34 -17.95 4.35
N GLY A 371 14.28 -18.76 4.50
CA GLY A 371 13.55 -18.94 5.76
C GLY A 371 12.38 -17.97 5.94
N ILE A 372 11.98 -17.23 4.91
CA ILE A 372 10.86 -16.29 4.97
C ILE A 372 9.56 -17.03 4.65
N GLU A 373 8.53 -16.84 5.47
CA GLU A 373 7.18 -17.36 5.21
C GLU A 373 6.51 -16.53 4.12
N GLN A 374 6.36 -17.12 2.93
CA GLN A 374 5.64 -16.52 1.81
C GLN A 374 4.26 -17.18 1.64
N GLN A 375 3.20 -16.38 1.65
CA GLN A 375 1.85 -16.86 1.33
C GLN A 375 1.63 -16.81 -0.19
N THR A 376 1.69 -17.97 -0.84
CA THR A 376 1.45 -18.09 -2.29
C THR A 376 -0.01 -18.44 -2.55
N LEU A 377 -0.69 -17.69 -3.43
CA LEU A 377 -2.03 -18.05 -3.87
C LEU A 377 -1.97 -19.11 -4.98
N LYS A 378 -2.91 -20.07 -4.97
CA LYS A 378 -3.07 -21.04 -6.08
C LYS A 378 -4.53 -21.16 -6.50
N PRO A 379 -4.85 -21.12 -7.81
CA PRO A 379 -6.22 -21.33 -8.28
C PRO A 379 -6.71 -22.73 -7.90
N LEU A 380 -7.96 -22.83 -7.50
CA LEU A 380 -8.59 -24.12 -7.19
C LEU A 380 -9.10 -24.78 -8.49
N PRO A 381 -8.53 -25.91 -8.95
CA PRO A 381 -8.83 -26.49 -10.27
C PRO A 381 -10.31 -26.81 -10.50
N GLU A 382 -11.04 -27.15 -9.44
CA GLU A 382 -12.47 -27.45 -9.44
C GLU A 382 -13.36 -26.21 -9.59
N SER A 383 -12.83 -25.00 -9.36
CA SER A 383 -13.56 -23.72 -9.53
C SER A 383 -13.51 -23.16 -10.95
N ARG A 384 -13.08 -23.98 -11.93
CA ARG A 384 -12.78 -23.55 -13.30
C ARG A 384 -14.03 -23.40 -14.17
N ILE A 385 -14.21 -22.23 -14.76
CA ILE A 385 -15.30 -21.91 -15.71
C ILE A 385 -14.72 -21.74 -17.12
N PRO A 386 -15.25 -22.40 -18.15
CA PRO A 386 -14.79 -22.25 -19.53
C PRO A 386 -15.36 -20.99 -20.21
N ALA A 387 -14.61 -20.42 -21.15
CA ALA A 387 -15.09 -19.27 -21.94
C ALA A 387 -16.24 -19.62 -22.87
N THR A 388 -16.13 -20.76 -23.56
CA THR A 388 -17.14 -21.32 -24.46
C THR A 388 -17.10 -22.84 -24.44
N GLY A 389 -18.26 -23.48 -24.68
CA GLY A 389 -18.38 -24.94 -24.76
C GLY A 389 -18.29 -25.65 -23.40
N GLU A 390 -18.23 -26.98 -23.45
CA GLU A 390 -18.19 -27.86 -22.28
C GLU A 390 -16.79 -28.49 -22.13
N PHE A 391 -16.21 -28.40 -20.93
CA PHE A 391 -14.87 -28.92 -20.63
C PHE A 391 -14.86 -30.32 -19.98
N GLY A 392 -15.83 -31.16 -20.34
CA GLY A 392 -15.74 -32.62 -20.13
C GLY A 392 -16.12 -33.15 -18.74
N SER A 393 -16.62 -32.32 -17.82
CA SER A 393 -17.46 -32.78 -16.71
C SER A 393 -18.93 -32.51 -17.02
N GLU A 394 -19.80 -33.50 -16.81
CA GLU A 394 -21.26 -33.32 -16.95
C GLU A 394 -21.81 -32.26 -15.95
N GLU A 395 -21.05 -32.01 -14.88
CA GLU A 395 -21.38 -31.12 -13.76
C GLU A 395 -21.37 -29.61 -14.08
N ASN A 396 -20.69 -29.19 -15.16
CA ASN A 396 -20.60 -27.77 -15.59
C ASN A 396 -21.26 -27.52 -16.97
N SER A 397 -22.16 -28.42 -17.40
CA SER A 397 -22.88 -28.27 -18.67
C SER A 397 -23.78 -27.02 -18.67
N GLY A 398 -23.53 -26.10 -19.61
CA GLY A 398 -24.29 -24.85 -19.72
C GLY A 398 -23.96 -23.76 -18.69
N PHE A 399 -22.75 -23.76 -18.11
CA PHE A 399 -22.23 -22.63 -17.33
C PHE A 399 -20.90 -22.12 -17.90
N THR A 400 -20.99 -21.11 -18.77
CA THR A 400 -19.87 -20.45 -19.44
C THR A 400 -19.54 -19.09 -18.83
N LEU A 401 -18.40 -18.53 -19.22
CA LEU A 401 -18.00 -17.15 -18.91
C LEU A 401 -19.11 -16.13 -19.23
N ARG A 402 -19.86 -16.30 -20.33
CA ARG A 402 -20.99 -15.43 -20.68
C ARG A 402 -22.22 -15.61 -19.78
N GLU A 403 -22.34 -16.72 -19.06
CA GLU A 403 -23.38 -16.95 -18.05
C GLU A 403 -22.93 -16.45 -16.66
N TYR A 404 -21.68 -16.71 -16.27
CA TYR A 404 -21.06 -16.18 -15.06
C TYR A 404 -21.18 -14.65 -14.93
N PHE A 405 -21.05 -13.94 -16.06
CA PHE A 405 -21.09 -12.47 -16.14
C PHE A 405 -22.43 -11.88 -16.59
N LYS A 406 -23.49 -12.68 -16.75
CA LYS A 406 -24.77 -12.22 -17.31
C LYS A 406 -25.64 -11.45 -16.32
N ASP A 407 -25.36 -11.61 -15.04
CA ASP A 407 -26.20 -11.22 -13.91
C ASP A 407 -25.53 -10.06 -13.15
N SER A 408 -25.72 -8.86 -13.68
CA SER A 408 -24.93 -7.66 -13.40
C SER A 408 -25.19 -6.98 -12.03
N THR A 409 -25.83 -7.66 -11.09
CA THR A 409 -26.27 -7.07 -9.80
C THR A 409 -26.04 -8.02 -8.64
N ASN A 410 -25.11 -8.96 -8.82
CA ASN A 410 -25.07 -10.17 -8.03
C ASN A 410 -23.78 -10.30 -7.24
N ILE A 411 -23.87 -10.29 -5.91
CA ILE A 411 -22.77 -10.75 -5.05
C ILE A 411 -22.80 -12.27 -5.07
N GLN A 412 -21.72 -12.88 -5.52
CA GLN A 412 -21.58 -14.33 -5.65
C GLN A 412 -20.59 -14.87 -4.62
N TYR A 413 -20.96 -15.95 -3.93
CA TYR A 413 -20.09 -16.69 -3.02
C TYR A 413 -20.13 -18.18 -3.36
N SER A 414 -18.97 -18.83 -3.43
CA SER A 414 -18.84 -20.28 -3.61
C SER A 414 -18.76 -20.99 -2.25
N LEU A 415 -19.68 -21.94 -2.00
CA LEU A 415 -19.80 -22.69 -0.75
C LEU A 415 -19.59 -24.19 -0.99
N GLU A 416 -18.83 -24.87 -0.13
CA GLU A 416 -18.75 -26.33 -0.13
C GLU A 416 -19.97 -26.92 0.59
N MET A 417 -20.79 -27.71 -0.10
CA MET A 417 -22.07 -28.16 0.45
C MET A 417 -22.58 -29.47 -0.18
N PRO A 418 -22.63 -30.58 0.60
CA PRO A 418 -23.28 -31.83 0.19
C PRO A 418 -24.73 -31.62 -0.26
N GLU A 419 -25.15 -32.36 -1.29
CA GLU A 419 -26.48 -32.25 -1.90
C GLU A 419 -27.65 -32.26 -0.89
N PRO A 420 -27.68 -33.11 0.17
CA PRO A 420 -28.79 -33.14 1.14
C PRO A 420 -28.99 -31.84 1.93
N LEU A 421 -27.95 -31.01 2.09
CA LEU A 421 -27.99 -29.81 2.92
C LEU A 421 -28.43 -28.55 2.14
N ARG A 422 -28.38 -28.61 0.81
CA ARG A 422 -28.70 -27.48 -0.08
C ARG A 422 -30.13 -26.98 0.10
N ALA A 423 -31.08 -27.88 0.31
CA ALA A 423 -32.48 -27.51 0.54
C ALA A 423 -32.68 -26.75 1.87
N ALA A 424 -32.01 -27.18 2.95
CA ALA A 424 -32.13 -26.53 4.27
C ALA A 424 -31.47 -25.15 4.29
N VAL A 425 -30.24 -25.04 3.76
CA VAL A 425 -29.53 -23.76 3.65
C VAL A 425 -30.26 -22.80 2.71
N SER A 426 -30.80 -23.28 1.59
CA SER A 426 -31.60 -22.45 0.67
C SER A 426 -32.90 -21.96 1.31
N ALA A 427 -33.53 -22.74 2.19
CA ALA A 427 -34.72 -22.31 2.92
C ALA A 427 -34.38 -21.21 3.94
N TYR A 428 -33.30 -21.37 4.71
CA TYR A 428 -32.87 -20.37 5.69
C TYR A 428 -32.43 -19.06 5.03
N LEU A 429 -31.60 -19.12 3.98
CA LEU A 429 -31.18 -17.94 3.23
C LEU A 429 -32.35 -17.28 2.46
N GLY A 430 -33.46 -17.99 2.28
CA GLY A 430 -34.74 -17.44 1.79
C GLY A 430 -35.38 -16.39 2.72
N TYR A 431 -34.98 -16.31 4.00
CA TYR A 431 -35.43 -15.26 4.93
C TYR A 431 -34.56 -14.00 4.90
N PHE A 432 -33.33 -14.06 4.36
CA PHE A 432 -32.45 -12.89 4.26
C PHE A 432 -33.06 -11.70 3.50
N PRO A 433 -33.84 -11.88 2.40
CA PRO A 433 -34.61 -10.80 1.79
C PRO A 433 -35.52 -10.00 2.74
N MET A 434 -36.17 -10.68 3.70
CA MET A 434 -37.04 -10.01 4.68
C MET A 434 -36.21 -9.19 5.67
N TYR A 435 -35.14 -9.79 6.21
CA TYR A 435 -34.19 -9.10 7.09
C TYR A 435 -33.55 -7.87 6.41
N ALA A 436 -33.11 -8.02 5.16
CA ALA A 436 -32.57 -6.92 4.35
C ALA A 436 -33.58 -5.78 4.14
N THR A 437 -34.85 -6.13 3.91
CA THR A 437 -35.94 -5.16 3.75
C THR A 437 -36.29 -4.44 5.07
N GLU A 438 -36.27 -5.14 6.21
CA GLU A 438 -36.63 -4.54 7.50
C GLU A 438 -35.49 -3.73 8.15
N VAL A 439 -34.24 -4.18 8.03
CA VAL A 439 -33.09 -3.57 8.71
C VAL A 439 -32.40 -2.51 7.85
N TYR A 440 -32.19 -2.77 6.55
CA TYR A 440 -31.46 -1.87 5.66
C TYR A 440 -32.36 -1.17 4.62
N ALA A 441 -33.65 -1.51 4.56
CA ALA A 441 -34.62 -1.03 3.56
C ALA A 441 -34.26 -1.37 2.10
N SER A 442 -33.49 -2.44 1.89
CA SER A 442 -32.96 -2.88 0.59
C SER A 442 -33.75 -4.06 0.02
N GLU A 443 -34.18 -3.98 -1.24
CA GLU A 443 -34.75 -5.14 -1.95
C GLU A 443 -33.65 -6.06 -2.48
N VAL A 444 -33.64 -7.30 -1.97
CA VAL A 444 -32.67 -8.35 -2.34
C VAL A 444 -33.43 -9.64 -2.67
N ARG A 445 -32.97 -10.39 -3.67
CA ARG A 445 -33.38 -11.79 -3.86
C ARG A 445 -32.18 -12.69 -3.68
N VAL A 446 -32.40 -13.84 -3.06
CA VAL A 446 -31.36 -14.85 -2.87
C VAL A 446 -31.66 -16.04 -3.76
N SER A 447 -30.62 -16.58 -4.40
CA SER A 447 -30.68 -17.85 -5.12
C SER A 447 -29.43 -18.68 -4.84
N LEU A 448 -29.59 -20.00 -4.92
CA LEU A 448 -28.53 -20.97 -4.68
C LEU A 448 -28.43 -21.89 -5.92
N ASN A 449 -27.36 -21.76 -6.70
CA ASN A 449 -27.13 -22.57 -7.90
C ASN A 449 -26.22 -23.77 -7.57
N ASN A 450 -26.40 -24.89 -8.26
CA ASN A 450 -25.54 -26.07 -8.12
C ASN A 450 -24.25 -25.91 -8.96
N GLU A 451 -23.10 -26.21 -8.38
CA GLU A 451 -21.78 -26.19 -9.05
C GLU A 451 -20.98 -27.44 -8.68
N GLY A 452 -21.32 -28.57 -9.31
CA GLY A 452 -20.81 -29.89 -8.91
C GLY A 452 -21.03 -30.17 -7.43
N HIS A 453 -19.95 -30.40 -6.69
CA HIS A 453 -19.97 -30.63 -5.23
C HIS A 453 -20.17 -29.35 -4.39
N ARG A 454 -20.10 -28.16 -5.01
CA ARG A 454 -20.33 -26.86 -4.37
C ARG A 454 -21.72 -26.31 -4.69
N ALA A 455 -22.13 -25.31 -3.93
CA ALA A 455 -23.32 -24.51 -4.16
C ALA A 455 -22.94 -23.03 -4.22
N ARG A 456 -23.42 -22.31 -5.22
CA ARG A 456 -23.15 -20.88 -5.37
C ARG A 456 -24.30 -20.06 -4.83
N LEU A 457 -24.03 -19.32 -3.75
CA LEU A 457 -24.93 -18.30 -3.24
C LEU A 457 -24.83 -17.06 -4.12
N ILE A 458 -25.98 -16.57 -4.56
CA ILE A 458 -26.11 -15.40 -5.44
C ILE A 458 -27.15 -14.46 -4.80
N LEU A 459 -26.67 -13.32 -4.31
CA LEU A 459 -27.52 -12.22 -3.84
C LEU A 459 -27.78 -11.26 -5.01
N HIS A 460 -29.00 -11.25 -5.54
CA HIS A 460 -29.46 -10.29 -6.55
C HIS A 460 -29.90 -9.00 -5.86
N ILE A 461 -29.21 -7.89 -6.11
CA ILE A 461 -29.33 -6.63 -5.36
C ILE A 461 -29.84 -5.50 -6.27
N GLY A 462 -30.74 -4.65 -5.77
CA GLY A 462 -31.28 -3.53 -6.56
C GLY A 462 -30.23 -2.48 -6.99
N THR A 463 -29.41 -1.99 -6.05
CA THR A 463 -28.47 -0.87 -6.29
C THR A 463 -27.01 -1.21 -5.90
N GLU A 464 -26.06 -0.30 -6.17
CA GLU A 464 -24.66 -0.49 -5.71
C GLU A 464 -24.49 -0.09 -4.24
N ASP A 465 -25.21 0.94 -3.78
CA ASP A 465 -25.18 1.42 -2.39
C ASP A 465 -25.58 0.32 -1.40
N ASP A 466 -26.60 -0.47 -1.76
CA ASP A 466 -27.04 -1.63 -1.01
C ASP A 466 -25.92 -2.68 -0.83
N ALA A 467 -25.00 -2.83 -1.80
CA ALA A 467 -24.06 -3.95 -1.85
C ALA A 467 -23.07 -3.96 -0.67
N LEU A 468 -22.64 -2.79 -0.20
CA LEU A 468 -21.71 -2.68 0.94
C LEU A 468 -22.42 -3.03 2.26
N TYR A 469 -23.60 -2.47 2.50
CA TYR A 469 -24.39 -2.75 3.69
C TYR A 469 -24.87 -4.21 3.73
N LEU A 470 -25.22 -4.80 2.58
CA LEU A 470 -25.64 -6.20 2.49
C LEU A 470 -24.48 -7.20 2.64
N ARG A 471 -23.23 -6.85 2.28
CA ARG A 471 -22.07 -7.70 2.62
C ARG A 471 -21.94 -7.86 4.13
N ASN A 472 -22.03 -6.75 4.88
CA ASN A 472 -21.91 -6.77 6.33
C ASN A 472 -23.17 -7.33 7.00
N GLY A 473 -24.35 -6.93 6.52
CA GLY A 473 -25.64 -7.42 7.02
C GLY A 473 -25.92 -8.89 6.76
N LEU A 474 -25.35 -9.49 5.71
CA LEU A 474 -25.36 -10.95 5.53
C LEU A 474 -24.51 -11.63 6.61
N ALA A 475 -23.34 -11.07 6.95
CA ALA A 475 -22.48 -11.60 8.02
C ALA A 475 -23.16 -11.46 9.40
N GLU A 476 -23.81 -10.32 9.68
CA GLU A 476 -24.61 -10.11 10.90
C GLU A 476 -25.79 -11.09 10.97
N PHE A 477 -26.56 -11.24 9.88
CA PHE A 477 -27.69 -12.18 9.78
C PHE A 477 -27.27 -13.63 10.07
N ILE A 478 -26.14 -14.07 9.49
CA ILE A 478 -25.57 -15.40 9.75
C ILE A 478 -25.05 -15.51 11.19
N GLY A 479 -24.48 -14.44 11.74
CA GLY A 479 -24.00 -14.37 13.13
C GLY A 479 -25.10 -14.51 14.18
N PHE A 480 -26.28 -13.93 13.95
CA PHE A 480 -27.43 -14.05 14.86
C PHE A 480 -27.89 -15.50 15.11
N MET A 481 -27.53 -16.43 14.22
CA MET A 481 -27.87 -17.85 14.34
C MET A 481 -27.07 -18.59 15.43
N PHE A 482 -25.94 -18.03 15.92
CA PHE A 482 -24.94 -18.76 16.71
C PHE A 482 -24.45 -18.06 17.99
N LEU A 483 -25.15 -17.02 18.46
CA LEU A 483 -24.73 -16.11 19.53
C LEU A 483 -24.69 -16.67 20.99
N ASP A 484 -24.49 -17.99 21.21
CA ASP A 484 -24.37 -18.54 22.58
C ASP A 484 -23.34 -19.68 22.75
N GLN A 485 -22.23 -19.68 21.97
CA GLN A 485 -21.09 -20.56 22.25
C GLN A 485 -19.71 -19.87 22.07
N ARG A 486 -19.20 -19.40 23.22
CA ARG A 486 -17.77 -19.25 23.62
C ARG A 486 -16.92 -18.12 23.02
N GLU A 487 -16.27 -17.42 23.95
CA GLU A 487 -15.10 -16.57 23.72
C GLU A 487 -13.95 -17.39 23.07
N GLY A 488 -13.50 -16.98 21.89
CA GLY A 488 -12.39 -17.63 21.17
C GLY A 488 -11.93 -16.80 19.98
N GLN A 489 -10.64 -16.49 19.91
CA GLN A 489 -10.07 -15.56 18.94
C GLN A 489 -10.27 -15.97 17.48
N VAL A 490 -10.70 -15.02 16.65
CA VAL A 490 -10.38 -14.97 15.21
C VAL A 490 -9.52 -13.71 14.98
N LYS A 491 -8.56 -13.76 14.06
CA LYS A 491 -7.66 -12.65 13.71
C LYS A 491 -7.73 -12.37 12.21
N ASP A 492 -7.84 -11.09 11.87
CA ASP A 492 -7.60 -10.42 10.58
C ASP A 492 -7.87 -11.21 9.28
N ARG A 493 -8.96 -10.84 8.57
CA ARG A 493 -9.10 -10.80 7.09
C ARG A 493 -10.46 -10.23 6.69
N CYS A 494 -10.48 -9.14 5.91
CA CYS A 494 -11.70 -8.55 5.33
C CYS A 494 -11.76 -8.84 3.80
N GLY A 495 -12.91 -9.02 3.14
CA GLY A 495 -14.29 -8.91 3.64
C GLY A 495 -15.15 -10.14 3.33
N THR A 496 -15.97 -10.65 4.26
CA THR A 496 -16.08 -10.32 5.69
C THR A 496 -16.01 -11.64 6.46
N GLU A 497 -14.86 -11.86 7.10
CA GLU A 497 -14.44 -13.05 7.88
C GLU A 497 -14.88 -14.40 7.31
N LEU A 498 -14.38 -14.71 6.10
CA LEU A 498 -14.51 -15.98 5.39
C LEU A 498 -15.97 -16.49 5.31
N LEU A 499 -16.94 -15.62 5.01
CA LEU A 499 -18.39 -15.89 5.00
C LEU A 499 -18.85 -16.71 6.22
N ALA A 500 -18.33 -16.35 7.40
CA ALA A 500 -18.52 -17.05 8.66
C ALA A 500 -18.29 -18.58 8.55
N ALA A 501 -17.12 -18.94 8.01
CA ALA A 501 -16.41 -20.22 8.17
C ALA A 501 -17.12 -21.55 7.77
N ARG A 502 -17.58 -21.78 6.53
CA ARG A 502 -18.25 -20.90 5.56
C ARG A 502 -19.71 -21.36 5.64
N LEU A 503 -20.52 -20.73 6.49
CA LEU A 503 -21.65 -21.38 7.18
C LEU A 503 -21.21 -22.61 8.01
N LEU A 504 -20.56 -22.38 9.16
CA LEU A 504 -20.54 -23.30 10.31
C LEU A 504 -20.20 -24.78 9.96
N ALA A 505 -19.23 -24.99 9.06
CA ALA A 505 -18.88 -26.31 8.51
C ALA A 505 -20.09 -27.16 8.02
N ALA A 506 -21.10 -26.51 7.43
CA ALA A 506 -22.33 -27.03 6.83
C ALA A 506 -23.28 -27.85 7.75
N CYS A 507 -22.77 -28.60 8.75
CA CYS A 507 -23.58 -29.42 9.68
C CYS A 507 -22.78 -30.10 10.83
N THR A 508 -21.52 -29.76 11.11
CA THR A 508 -20.67 -30.63 11.97
C THR A 508 -21.06 -30.68 13.45
N ALA A 509 -21.14 -31.92 13.97
CA ALA A 509 -21.23 -32.34 15.38
C ALA A 509 -22.61 -32.23 16.08
N PHE A 510 -23.22 -33.41 16.26
CA PHE A 510 -24.43 -33.72 17.02
C PHE A 510 -24.38 -33.30 18.51
N ASP A 511 -25.57 -33.17 19.13
CA ASP A 511 -25.86 -32.84 20.54
C ASP A 511 -25.45 -31.42 21.02
N SER A 512 -26.23 -30.72 21.84
CA SER A 512 -27.61 -30.93 22.36
C SER A 512 -28.22 -29.56 22.70
N ASP A 513 -29.56 -29.44 22.75
CA ASP A 513 -30.36 -28.24 23.12
C ASP A 513 -30.92 -27.32 22.00
N LEU A 514 -31.43 -27.91 20.91
CA LEU A 514 -32.40 -27.24 20.03
C LEU A 514 -33.86 -27.27 20.54
N THR A 515 -34.06 -27.70 21.79
CA THR A 515 -35.36 -27.87 22.47
C THR A 515 -36.12 -26.55 22.66
N LEU A 516 -35.40 -25.43 22.79
CA LEU A 516 -35.97 -24.10 23.06
C LEU A 516 -36.50 -23.37 21.81
N LEU A 517 -35.95 -23.64 20.63
CA LEU A 517 -36.37 -22.98 19.37
C LEU A 517 -37.65 -23.58 18.78
N MET A 518 -38.02 -24.81 19.14
CA MET A 518 -39.17 -25.52 18.56
C MET A 518 -40.53 -25.24 19.24
N GLU A 519 -40.58 -24.54 20.36
CA GLU A 519 -41.85 -24.22 21.04
C GLU A 519 -42.76 -23.28 20.23
N HIS A 520 -42.18 -22.46 19.34
CA HIS A 520 -42.88 -21.36 18.66
C HIS A 520 -43.02 -21.54 17.13
N ALA A 521 -42.46 -22.61 16.54
CA ALA A 521 -42.59 -22.92 15.12
C ALA A 521 -43.97 -23.52 14.77
N ASP A 522 -44.44 -23.31 13.54
CA ASP A 522 -45.68 -23.93 13.05
C ASP A 522 -45.53 -25.44 12.77
N ASP A 523 -46.67 -26.13 12.64
CA ASP A 523 -46.71 -27.59 12.49
C ASP A 523 -46.20 -28.08 11.12
N GLU A 524 -46.21 -27.21 10.11
CA GLU A 524 -45.69 -27.52 8.76
C GLU A 524 -44.16 -27.51 8.76
N THR A 525 -43.54 -26.53 9.44
CA THR A 525 -42.10 -26.46 9.72
C THR A 525 -41.64 -27.66 10.56
N LYS A 526 -42.41 -28.06 11.59
CA LYS A 526 -42.14 -29.26 12.40
C LYS A 526 -42.20 -30.55 11.57
N ALA A 527 -43.13 -30.65 10.62
CA ALA A 527 -43.25 -31.81 9.74
C ALA A 527 -42.11 -31.93 8.71
N ALA A 528 -41.69 -30.80 8.12
CA ALA A 528 -40.54 -30.77 7.22
C ALA A 528 -39.25 -31.21 7.93
N TYR A 529 -39.01 -30.70 9.15
CA TYR A 529 -37.88 -31.10 10.00
C TYR A 529 -37.89 -32.59 10.36
N GLY A 530 -39.03 -33.12 10.80
CA GLY A 530 -39.18 -34.55 11.12
C GLY A 530 -38.92 -35.47 9.93
N THR A 531 -39.28 -35.03 8.72
CA THR A 531 -39.05 -35.79 7.48
C THR A 531 -37.55 -35.85 7.11
N ALA A 532 -36.82 -34.74 7.28
CA ALA A 532 -35.37 -34.71 7.09
C ALA A 532 -34.63 -35.60 8.10
N LEU A 533 -35.09 -35.63 9.36
CA LEU A 533 -34.49 -36.41 10.44
C LEU A 533 -34.62 -37.93 10.23
N GLU A 534 -35.76 -38.42 9.73
CA GLU A 534 -35.95 -39.85 9.41
C GLU A 534 -35.13 -40.29 8.19
N ALA A 535 -34.99 -39.43 7.17
CA ALA A 535 -34.15 -39.71 6.01
C ALA A 535 -32.67 -39.89 6.39
N LEU A 536 -32.17 -39.12 7.36
CA LEU A 536 -30.78 -39.20 7.84
C LEU A 536 -30.49 -40.47 8.65
N LYS A 537 -31.44 -40.97 9.45
CA LYS A 537 -31.27 -42.21 10.24
C LYS A 537 -31.06 -43.46 9.38
N LEU A 538 -31.63 -43.47 8.17
CA LEU A 538 -31.55 -44.58 7.22
C LEU A 538 -30.18 -44.72 6.54
N VAL A 539 -29.33 -43.68 6.57
CA VAL A 539 -28.05 -43.63 5.84
C VAL A 539 -26.87 -44.16 6.65
N PHE A 540 -26.94 -44.16 7.99
CA PHE A 540 -25.80 -44.42 8.89
C PHE A 540 -25.95 -45.65 9.80
N ALA A 541 -26.82 -46.59 9.45
CA ALA A 541 -27.16 -47.75 10.29
C ALA A 541 -26.37 -49.04 9.94
N GLU A 542 -25.04 -49.06 10.08
CA GLU A 542 -24.26 -50.31 10.25
C GLU A 542 -23.20 -50.17 11.38
N PRO A 543 -22.99 -51.20 12.23
CA PRO A 543 -22.18 -51.08 13.45
C PRO A 543 -20.74 -51.62 13.31
N LEU A 544 -19.81 -51.03 14.08
CA LEU A 544 -18.47 -51.59 14.34
C LEU A 544 -18.40 -52.19 15.75
N GLU A 545 -17.95 -53.46 15.85
CA GLU A 545 -17.89 -54.20 17.11
C GLU A 545 -16.54 -54.09 17.86
N SER A 546 -16.63 -54.01 19.20
CA SER A 546 -15.75 -54.65 20.20
C SER A 546 -14.36 -54.07 20.59
N THR A 547 -14.34 -53.33 21.73
CA THR A 547 -13.55 -53.57 23.00
C THR A 547 -12.00 -53.73 23.03
N PRO A 548 -11.31 -53.59 24.21
CA PRO A 548 -11.65 -52.96 25.51
C PRO A 548 -10.54 -52.04 26.09
N ALA A 549 -10.72 -51.56 27.33
CA ALA A 549 -9.87 -50.61 28.08
C ALA A 549 -8.97 -51.23 29.17
N GLU A 550 -8.01 -50.45 29.69
CA GLU A 550 -7.34 -50.50 31.01
C GLU A 550 -6.36 -49.28 31.08
N ALA A 551 -6.04 -48.59 32.18
CA ALA A 551 -6.73 -48.23 33.43
C ALA A 551 -5.89 -47.11 34.11
N GLU A 552 -6.51 -46.08 34.70
CA GLU A 552 -5.79 -45.07 35.52
C GLU A 552 -6.31 -45.06 36.97
N GLU A 553 -5.39 -45.08 37.94
CA GLU A 553 -5.65 -44.84 39.36
C GLU A 553 -4.95 -43.56 39.84
N SER A 554 -5.59 -42.90 40.78
CA SER A 554 -5.27 -41.59 41.37
C SER A 554 -3.97 -41.52 42.16
N HIS A 555 -3.43 -40.30 42.34
CA HIS A 555 -2.98 -39.82 43.66
C HIS A 555 -2.96 -38.27 43.79
N GLU A 556 -3.44 -37.78 44.93
CA GLU A 556 -3.31 -36.38 45.39
C GLU A 556 -1.90 -36.10 45.98
N VAL A 557 -1.56 -34.82 46.21
CA VAL A 557 -1.21 -34.27 47.55
C VAL A 557 -0.85 -32.77 47.52
N ASP A 558 -1.53 -32.05 48.41
CA ASP A 558 -1.30 -30.75 49.08
C ASP A 558 -0.25 -29.69 48.65
N SER A 559 -0.71 -28.44 48.73
CA SER A 559 0.07 -27.20 48.91
C SER A 559 0.55 -27.01 50.35
N PRO A 560 1.48 -26.06 50.60
CA PRO A 560 1.09 -24.96 51.50
C PRO A 560 1.63 -23.58 51.08
N GLY A 561 0.91 -22.52 51.46
CA GLY A 561 1.36 -21.13 51.36
C GLY A 561 1.54 -20.48 52.74
N ILE A 562 2.47 -19.54 52.84
CA ILE A 562 2.64 -18.55 53.92
C ILE A 562 3.12 -17.25 53.25
N GLY A 563 2.70 -16.08 53.74
CA GLY A 563 2.99 -14.78 53.11
C GLY A 563 3.65 -13.73 54.03
N ASP A 564 3.45 -12.48 53.62
CA ASP A 564 3.69 -11.19 54.32
C ASP A 564 5.08 -10.50 54.31
N GLU A 565 4.97 -9.17 54.06
CA GLU A 565 5.80 -8.02 54.51
C GLU A 565 7.15 -7.59 53.86
N LEU A 566 7.05 -6.49 53.09
CA LEU A 566 7.66 -5.14 53.31
C LEU A 566 9.18 -4.82 53.09
N ILE A 567 9.40 -3.63 52.49
CA ILE A 567 10.56 -2.68 52.52
C ILE A 567 11.63 -2.71 51.40
N ALA A 568 11.49 -1.72 50.50
CA ALA A 568 12.42 -0.69 49.97
C ALA A 568 13.93 -0.90 49.64
N GLU A 569 14.35 -0.09 48.66
CA GLU A 569 15.71 0.39 48.27
C GLU A 569 16.68 -0.54 47.50
N GLY A 570 16.94 -0.17 46.23
CA GLY A 570 18.31 0.17 45.80
C GLY A 570 19.02 -0.67 44.73
N VAL A 571 19.18 -0.07 43.53
CA VAL A 571 20.33 -0.15 42.60
C VAL A 571 20.51 -1.43 41.74
N GLU A 572 20.73 -1.18 40.43
CA GLU A 572 21.45 -1.92 39.34
C GLU A 572 21.64 -3.47 39.47
N ASP A 573 21.49 -4.30 38.43
CA ASP A 573 21.73 -4.06 37.00
C ASP A 573 21.09 -5.15 36.09
N ALA A 574 20.99 -4.86 34.79
CA ALA A 574 20.87 -5.77 33.64
C ALA A 574 19.80 -6.89 33.52
N SER A 575 19.29 -7.03 32.29
CA SER A 575 18.44 -8.11 31.72
C SER A 575 16.93 -8.08 32.06
N GLY A 576 16.10 -7.76 31.05
CA GLY A 576 14.65 -7.74 31.14
C GLY A 576 14.00 -7.99 29.78
N THR A 577 13.54 -9.22 29.56
CA THR A 577 12.75 -9.64 28.39
C THR A 577 11.29 -9.15 28.51
N SER A 578 10.66 -8.90 27.36
CA SER A 578 9.20 -8.75 27.15
C SER A 578 8.45 -7.58 27.79
N ALA A 579 7.93 -6.66 26.94
CA ALA A 579 6.67 -5.93 27.14
C ALA A 579 6.23 -5.16 25.87
N PHE A 580 6.15 -5.83 24.70
CA PHE A 580 5.54 -5.23 23.49
C PHE A 580 4.30 -6.03 23.08
N ASN A 581 3.14 -5.66 23.63
CA ASN A 581 1.82 -5.98 23.06
C ASN A 581 0.74 -5.18 23.82
N GLY A 582 0.05 -4.27 23.12
CA GLY A 582 -1.08 -3.51 23.69
C GLY A 582 -1.35 -2.16 23.00
N THR A 583 -0.33 -1.48 22.50
CA THR A 583 -0.46 -0.12 21.90
C THR A 583 -0.71 -0.10 20.40
N GLY A 584 -0.23 -1.11 19.66
CA GLY A 584 -0.43 -1.21 18.20
C GLY A 584 -1.92 -1.29 17.81
N LYS A 585 -2.64 -2.30 18.33
CA LYS A 585 -4.05 -2.54 17.97
C LYS A 585 -4.98 -1.34 18.19
N ARG A 586 -4.74 -0.52 19.22
CA ARG A 586 -5.60 0.64 19.51
C ARG A 586 -5.38 1.76 18.50
N ARG A 587 -4.12 2.00 18.09
CA ARG A 587 -3.78 2.92 17.00
C ARG A 587 -4.30 2.47 15.63
N THR A 588 -4.28 1.16 15.34
CA THR A 588 -4.83 0.65 14.07
C THR A 588 -6.33 0.96 13.95
N ILE A 589 -7.11 0.66 15.00
CA ILE A 589 -8.56 0.93 15.03
C ILE A 589 -8.85 2.44 14.90
N GLU A 590 -8.09 3.29 15.60
CA GLU A 590 -8.21 4.74 15.50
C GLU A 590 -7.92 5.23 14.06
N ILE A 591 -6.89 4.70 13.40
CA ILE A 591 -6.53 5.05 12.01
C ILE A 591 -7.60 4.58 11.01
N ASP A 592 -8.13 3.36 11.16
CA ASP A 592 -9.16 2.83 10.25
C ASP A 592 -10.45 3.67 10.30
N GLN A 593 -10.86 4.11 11.50
CA GLN A 593 -12.00 5.02 11.68
C GLN A 593 -11.74 6.41 11.08
N MET A 594 -10.54 6.96 11.25
CA MET A 594 -10.14 8.24 10.64
C MET A 594 -10.12 8.17 9.10
N LEU A 595 -9.74 7.02 8.54
CA LEU A 595 -9.82 6.75 7.10
C LEU A 595 -11.27 6.63 6.62
N GLU A 596 -12.14 5.91 7.35
CA GLU A 596 -13.57 5.77 7.03
C GLU A 596 -14.30 7.13 7.02
N ILE A 597 -13.98 8.03 7.96
CA ILE A 597 -14.47 9.40 7.98
C ILE A 597 -13.99 10.17 6.73
N LYS A 598 -12.71 10.07 6.36
CA LYS A 598 -12.16 10.72 5.15
C LYS A 598 -12.80 10.20 3.86
N PHE A 599 -12.96 8.89 3.70
CA PHE A 599 -13.65 8.29 2.55
C PHE A 599 -15.10 8.80 2.45
N SER A 600 -15.80 8.84 3.57
CA SER A 600 -17.18 9.34 3.61
C SER A 600 -17.29 10.83 3.29
N LEU A 601 -16.30 11.64 3.65
CA LEU A 601 -16.20 13.06 3.28
C LEU A 601 -15.92 13.27 1.78
N ASP A 602 -15.08 12.43 1.17
CA ASP A 602 -14.82 12.47 -0.28
C ASP A 602 -16.06 12.10 -1.12
N ASP A 603 -16.81 11.08 -0.71
CA ASP A 603 -18.11 10.74 -1.32
C ASP A 603 -19.10 11.92 -1.27
N LEU A 604 -19.18 12.59 -0.12
CA LEU A 604 -20.03 13.76 0.09
C LEU A 604 -19.63 14.93 -0.82
N GLU A 605 -18.32 15.14 -1.09
CA GLU A 605 -17.86 16.12 -2.09
C GLU A 605 -18.32 15.78 -3.51
N GLY A 606 -18.40 14.48 -3.85
CA GLY A 606 -18.91 13.97 -5.12
C GLY A 606 -20.42 14.17 -5.30
N GLU A 607 -21.21 13.80 -4.30
CA GLU A 607 -22.67 14.02 -4.32
C GLU A 607 -23.04 15.52 -4.34
N LEU A 608 -22.29 16.36 -3.62
CA LEU A 608 -22.43 17.82 -3.68
C LEU A 608 -22.13 18.38 -5.08
N GLU A 609 -21.21 17.76 -5.83
CA GLU A 609 -20.93 18.13 -7.22
C GLU A 609 -22.09 17.77 -8.15
N THR A 610 -22.73 16.62 -7.96
CA THR A 610 -23.97 16.24 -8.66
C THR A 610 -25.10 17.23 -8.37
N VAL A 611 -25.31 17.59 -7.10
CA VAL A 611 -26.30 18.62 -6.70
C VAL A 611 -25.99 19.99 -7.33
N ARG A 612 -24.71 20.37 -7.46
CA ARG A 612 -24.28 21.59 -8.20
C ARG A 612 -24.61 21.51 -9.69
N GLN A 613 -24.34 20.38 -10.34
CA GLN A 613 -24.59 20.20 -11.78
C GLN A 613 -26.09 20.30 -12.11
N GLU A 614 -26.95 19.72 -11.28
CA GLU A 614 -28.41 19.87 -11.42
C GLU A 614 -28.91 21.27 -11.05
N ASN A 615 -28.17 22.02 -10.22
CA ASN A 615 -28.61 23.30 -9.64
C ASN A 615 -27.51 24.37 -9.67
N SER A 616 -27.13 24.83 -10.87
CA SER A 616 -26.05 25.82 -11.08
C SER A 616 -26.16 27.09 -10.22
N HIS A 617 -27.38 27.52 -9.85
CA HIS A 617 -27.60 28.66 -8.96
C HIS A 617 -27.15 28.45 -7.49
N LEU A 618 -26.81 27.23 -7.09
CA LEU A 618 -26.27 26.87 -5.77
C LEU A 618 -24.74 26.82 -5.74
N GLU A 619 -24.06 27.03 -6.87
CA GLU A 619 -22.60 26.91 -7.03
C GLU A 619 -21.78 27.59 -5.91
N VAL A 620 -22.11 28.84 -5.57
CA VAL A 620 -21.42 29.59 -4.50
C VAL A 620 -21.62 28.97 -3.11
N LYS A 621 -22.81 28.38 -2.84
CA LYS A 621 -23.08 27.67 -1.58
C LYS A 621 -22.32 26.34 -1.55
N VAL A 622 -22.38 25.55 -2.62
CA VAL A 622 -21.70 24.25 -2.72
C VAL A 622 -20.19 24.41 -2.58
N PHE A 623 -19.59 25.38 -3.27
CA PHE A 623 -18.17 25.69 -3.14
C PHE A 623 -17.76 26.05 -1.69
N GLY A 624 -18.61 26.81 -0.99
CA GLY A 624 -18.42 27.13 0.43
C GLY A 624 -18.68 25.96 1.40
N ILE A 625 -19.27 24.86 0.95
CA ILE A 625 -19.41 23.62 1.73
C ILE A 625 -18.21 22.71 1.46
N LYS A 626 -17.86 22.47 0.19
CA LYS A 626 -16.68 21.71 -0.23
C LYS A 626 -15.39 22.22 0.44
N LYS A 627 -15.20 23.54 0.54
CA LYS A 627 -14.05 24.13 1.25
C LYS A 627 -13.98 23.74 2.74
N GLU A 628 -15.11 23.58 3.43
CA GLU A 628 -15.10 23.14 4.84
C GLU A 628 -14.91 21.62 4.94
N ILE A 629 -15.48 20.84 4.01
CA ILE A 629 -15.29 19.38 3.93
C ILE A 629 -13.82 19.05 3.69
N ALA A 630 -13.19 19.68 2.69
CA ALA A 630 -11.76 19.56 2.43
C ALA A 630 -10.93 19.96 3.66
N HIS A 631 -11.27 21.07 4.34
CA HIS A 631 -10.56 21.44 5.58
C HIS A 631 -10.66 20.33 6.64
N VAL A 632 -11.86 19.81 6.92
CA VAL A 632 -12.04 18.74 7.92
C VAL A 632 -11.28 17.48 7.52
N ARG A 633 -11.38 17.03 6.26
CA ARG A 633 -10.66 15.87 5.73
C ARG A 633 -9.15 16.02 5.91
N ASP A 634 -8.61 17.15 5.48
CA ASP A 634 -7.18 17.44 5.49
C ASP A 634 -6.65 17.66 6.92
N THR A 635 -7.52 17.96 7.90
CA THR A 635 -7.18 18.07 9.33
C THR A 635 -7.74 16.93 10.20
N THR A 636 -8.21 15.83 9.61
CA THR A 636 -8.72 14.66 10.36
C THR A 636 -7.59 13.92 11.07
N ASP A 637 -6.36 13.94 10.55
CA ASP A 637 -5.20 13.29 11.17
C ASP A 637 -4.71 13.95 12.47
N ASP A 638 -5.12 15.19 12.73
CA ASP A 638 -4.68 15.97 13.87
C ASP A 638 -5.70 15.91 15.02
N MET A 639 -5.47 14.97 15.94
CA MET A 639 -6.29 14.79 17.14
C MET A 639 -6.35 16.04 18.04
N SER A 640 -5.43 17.01 17.92
CA SER A 640 -5.53 18.29 18.65
C SER A 640 -6.63 19.21 18.11
N ARG A 641 -7.18 18.89 16.94
CA ARG A 641 -8.21 19.67 16.23
C ARG A 641 -9.56 18.96 16.13
N LEU A 642 -9.75 17.84 16.83
CA LEU A 642 -10.99 17.07 16.85
C LEU A 642 -12.22 17.96 17.19
N ASP A 643 -12.14 18.77 18.24
CA ASP A 643 -13.21 19.71 18.62
C ASP A 643 -13.48 20.76 17.51
N GLU A 644 -12.44 21.21 16.78
CA GLU A 644 -12.60 22.12 15.64
C GLU A 644 -13.31 21.43 14.46
N ASN A 645 -12.94 20.17 14.19
CA ASN A 645 -13.50 19.35 13.13
C ASN A 645 -14.99 19.03 13.39
N ILE A 646 -15.37 18.66 14.61
CA ILE A 646 -16.77 18.41 15.01
C ILE A 646 -17.61 19.69 14.81
N ILE A 647 -17.14 20.83 15.30
CA ILE A 647 -17.84 22.13 15.14
C ILE A 647 -17.96 22.53 13.65
N ARG A 648 -17.03 22.11 12.78
CA ARG A 648 -17.12 22.31 11.33
C ARG A 648 -18.09 21.33 10.66
N MET A 649 -18.12 20.06 11.07
CA MET A 649 -19.09 19.06 10.62
C MET A 649 -20.54 19.49 10.93
N GLU A 650 -20.82 19.99 12.13
CA GLU A 650 -22.14 20.55 12.47
C GLU A 650 -22.54 21.72 11.54
N LYS A 651 -21.60 22.61 11.22
CA LYS A 651 -21.82 23.72 10.27
C LYS A 651 -21.99 23.23 8.83
N ILE A 652 -21.32 22.15 8.43
CA ILE A 652 -21.50 21.51 7.13
C ILE A 652 -22.93 20.96 7.04
N ILE A 653 -23.41 20.23 8.05
CA ILE A 653 -24.79 19.74 8.14
C ILE A 653 -25.79 20.90 8.01
N GLU A 654 -25.64 21.98 8.77
CA GLU A 654 -26.53 23.14 8.69
C GLU A 654 -26.52 23.80 7.30
N ARG A 655 -25.34 23.97 6.69
CA ARG A 655 -25.20 24.55 5.34
C ARG A 655 -25.81 23.65 4.27
N VAL A 656 -25.64 22.32 4.35
CA VAL A 656 -26.26 21.34 3.44
C VAL A 656 -27.77 21.35 3.60
N ARG A 657 -28.32 21.31 4.82
CA ARG A 657 -29.77 21.49 5.07
C ARG A 657 -30.28 22.79 4.43
N SER A 658 -29.50 23.87 4.46
CA SER A 658 -29.85 25.16 3.83
C SER A 658 -29.94 25.14 2.29
N LEU A 659 -29.45 24.09 1.61
CA LEU A 659 -29.60 23.91 0.16
C LEU A 659 -31.04 23.56 -0.23
N SER A 660 -31.82 22.95 0.66
CA SER A 660 -33.25 22.66 0.47
C SER A 660 -34.14 23.91 0.46
N THR A 661 -33.69 25.02 1.06
CA THR A 661 -34.50 26.23 1.25
C THR A 661 -34.35 27.22 0.10
N ALA A 662 -35.32 27.21 -0.83
CA ALA A 662 -35.37 28.11 -1.96
C ALA A 662 -35.69 29.57 -1.53
N ARG A 663 -34.85 30.53 -1.93
CA ARG A 663 -35.05 31.96 -1.62
C ARG A 663 -36.09 32.66 -2.52
N ASN A 664 -36.48 32.03 -3.64
CA ASN A 664 -37.29 32.62 -4.71
C ASN A 664 -38.42 31.68 -5.20
N GLY A 665 -39.48 31.51 -4.41
CA GLY A 665 -40.85 31.19 -4.90
C GLY A 665 -41.14 29.83 -5.55
N ASN A 666 -40.15 29.11 -6.07
CA ASN A 666 -40.29 27.78 -6.64
C ASN A 666 -39.95 26.73 -5.58
N ALA A 667 -40.79 25.70 -5.45
CA ALA A 667 -40.46 24.52 -4.65
C ALA A 667 -39.21 23.83 -5.23
N PRO A 668 -38.30 23.29 -4.40
CA PRO A 668 -37.21 22.45 -4.88
C PRO A 668 -37.80 21.23 -5.63
N SER A 669 -37.04 20.70 -6.60
CA SER A 669 -37.44 19.44 -7.24
C SER A 669 -37.48 18.33 -6.17
N ALA A 670 -38.38 17.35 -6.32
CA ALA A 670 -38.45 16.22 -5.39
C ALA A 670 -37.12 15.42 -5.36
N SER A 671 -36.36 15.45 -6.46
CA SER A 671 -35.00 14.89 -6.53
C SER A 671 -34.04 15.64 -5.61
N ASN A 672 -33.98 16.98 -5.71
CA ASN A 672 -33.11 17.82 -4.89
C ASN A 672 -33.39 17.67 -3.40
N ALA A 673 -34.68 17.63 -3.01
CA ALA A 673 -35.07 17.47 -1.62
C ALA A 673 -34.56 16.13 -1.05
N LYS A 674 -34.79 15.03 -1.78
CA LYS A 674 -34.34 13.69 -1.39
C LYS A 674 -32.81 13.57 -1.35
N ALA A 675 -32.10 14.17 -2.30
CA ALA A 675 -30.63 14.20 -2.31
C ALA A 675 -30.05 14.98 -1.13
N VAL A 676 -30.62 16.15 -0.81
CA VAL A 676 -30.19 16.96 0.35
C VAL A 676 -30.51 16.26 1.68
N GLU A 677 -31.67 15.61 1.79
CA GLU A 677 -32.01 14.80 2.98
C GLU A 677 -31.06 13.59 3.14
N SER A 678 -30.69 12.92 2.04
CA SER A 678 -29.70 11.83 2.04
C SER A 678 -28.32 12.31 2.50
N LEU A 679 -27.81 13.41 1.92
CA LEU A 679 -26.56 14.04 2.31
C LEU A 679 -26.53 14.39 3.81
N CYS A 680 -27.62 14.96 4.33
CA CYS A 680 -27.74 15.27 5.76
C CYS A 680 -27.75 14.01 6.63
N ALA A 681 -28.51 12.97 6.24
CA ALA A 681 -28.54 11.70 6.96
C ALA A 681 -27.17 11.00 6.98
N ARG A 682 -26.38 11.10 5.90
CA ARG A 682 -24.98 10.61 5.88
C ARG A 682 -24.09 11.39 6.85
N LEU A 683 -24.06 12.72 6.75
CA LEU A 683 -23.26 13.58 7.65
C LEU A 683 -23.63 13.41 9.14
N GLU A 684 -24.92 13.26 9.45
CA GLU A 684 -25.43 13.06 10.82
C GLU A 684 -25.06 11.68 11.39
N ARG A 685 -24.76 10.69 10.54
CA ARG A 685 -24.23 9.38 10.95
C ARG A 685 -22.70 9.37 11.13
N LEU A 686 -21.99 10.33 10.54
CA LEU A 686 -20.53 10.48 10.70
C LEU A 686 -20.14 11.27 11.94
N LEU A 687 -21.02 12.13 12.46
CA LEU A 687 -20.75 12.96 13.63
C LEU A 687 -20.45 12.19 14.96
N PRO A 688 -20.99 10.97 15.20
CA PRO A 688 -20.66 10.17 16.39
C PRO A 688 -19.36 9.34 16.27
N ALA A 689 -18.73 9.31 15.09
CA ALA A 689 -17.44 8.66 14.84
C ALA A 689 -16.31 9.68 14.95
#